data_AF-A0A8H5XYI5-F1
#
_entry.id   AF-A0A8H5XYI5-F1
#
_cell.length_a   1.000
_cell.length_b   1.000
_cell.length_c   1.000
_cell.angle_alpha   90.00
_cell.angle_beta   90.00
_cell.angle_gamma   90.00
#
_symmetry.space_group_name_H-M   'P 1'
#
loop_
_entity.id
_entity.type
_entity.pdbx_description
1 polymer ?
#
loop_
_entity_poly.entity_id
_entity_poly.type
_entity_poly.pdbx_seq_one_letter_code
_entity_poly.pdbx_strand_id
1 'polypeptide(L)'
;MPGPFGHIYTARRVADFLRSSDVKSNFTRENDDIFNDDRQQLLPEIVKELGKQKCINAMDAWPKFTALGAIGPDLFFWLMDFHDPKIPGDDIMLAFSLLYYLDDKGFFDDSWEAMLTILSEELPNGWANILRVVLRLYKIWKKFIKIWNETIGPIVDKAGEVIDDLMGKMLSSLGDALSQLANDVVALTAEEALSGVDLFNFFSLKMREGYDEQAFLWSDMAHYRRTSAIPERFVCHARQMLKSESSLEQEHGQQLLAFAMGWICHVGTDTIAHSFANEQCGGPFRTHWQRHHLLENMIDGWMYEGTKKGGILPADDFIGWKDTYDSLAESALYFAVQIPQDIDLLKPEEKQGDLRQTLPKDDDNASQDKRDELLDTDGALPPWLAETIVNVLIEVFADPNEGGDEDVQGRLKDGTLSHPRNLGGQAFHDSLKNTTQRIERWLQVLGIDNPMISLEELRKVIAPDPVNIKNVPEGFPMPWQMMATYRFMLSWLKRSYVSSFAIDKPPPPEIFTVPASDLGLQPPDFSGVDPNDDPVSQTCETVAALLDWLFKTLKKAAQLCYDLAKMAASAATMPARAAIYYGLTLPMWEAAENMRMVLVHLGYLMPQSEKRDGDGNLVRPNEIDPVLITLGHTVDNAFKKALEDAMDPFGNLDKDEDLIDDPPRRVLGDPNPWLPVRKARAPTVVEFQRPWAFPSQNNEKDPRSNGNHVETPRTIAGPYPVNTRPDRLLRTDTEASNANRLQYQDAQCPAATDALNNTFAIKGFNSLGDPIVFSAYLIGQIAHNPNFISSFNLDADRGFGYLCWDYVRDERRMAPDERNHVFKQPVTWPEGSADVLGRWQKPEPVPVGSGVQNDYGTPLEIHYPGRVCEEGPQV
;
A
#
# COMPACT_ATOMS: atom_id res chain seq x y z
N MET A 1 -1.39 1.29 8.16
CA MET A 1 -0.77 2.48 7.59
C MET A 1 -1.79 3.54 7.17
N PRO A 2 -1.62 4.84 7.45
CA PRO A 2 -2.08 5.77 6.42
C PRO A 2 -1.37 5.37 5.12
N GLY A 3 -2.06 5.26 3.99
CA GLY A 3 -1.38 4.93 2.74
C GLY A 3 -0.40 6.04 2.32
N PRO A 4 0.17 5.94 1.10
CA PRO A 4 1.12 6.92 0.58
C PRO A 4 0.67 8.38 0.70
N PHE A 5 -0.63 8.69 0.59
CA PHE A 5 -1.11 10.05 0.73
C PHE A 5 -0.96 10.55 2.16
N GLY A 6 -1.41 9.79 3.16
CA GLY A 6 -1.35 10.22 4.57
C GLY A 6 0.09 10.44 5.06
N HIS A 7 1.04 9.63 4.59
CA HIS A 7 2.47 9.83 4.86
C HIS A 7 3.01 11.14 4.30
N ILE A 8 2.83 11.36 2.98
CA ILE A 8 3.32 12.57 2.32
C ILE A 8 2.64 13.80 2.91
N TYR A 9 1.32 13.74 3.13
CA TYR A 9 0.54 14.82 3.73
C TYR A 9 1.03 15.15 5.13
N THR A 10 1.30 14.14 5.97
CA THR A 10 1.87 14.36 7.30
C THR A 10 3.21 15.07 7.23
N ALA A 11 4.13 14.63 6.36
CA ALA A 11 5.42 15.29 6.18
C ALA A 11 5.29 16.77 5.74
N ARG A 12 4.32 17.07 4.85
CA ARG A 12 3.99 18.46 4.46
C ARG A 12 3.51 19.28 5.67
N ARG A 13 2.62 18.70 6.49
CA ARG A 13 2.10 19.35 7.70
C ARG A 13 3.15 19.49 8.80
N VAL A 14 4.14 18.61 8.88
CA VAL A 14 5.29 18.77 9.79
C VAL A 14 6.09 20.01 9.44
N ALA A 15 6.37 20.27 8.16
CA ALA A 15 7.04 21.50 7.75
C ALA A 15 6.24 22.76 8.16
N ASP A 16 4.91 22.75 7.96
CA ASP A 16 4.02 23.83 8.39
C ASP A 16 4.01 24.01 9.92
N PHE A 17 3.95 22.91 10.65
CA PHE A 17 3.98 22.90 12.11
C PHE A 17 5.29 23.42 12.66
N LEU A 18 6.43 23.01 12.10
CA LEU A 18 7.75 23.54 12.46
C LEU A 18 7.84 25.06 12.20
N ARG A 19 7.13 25.61 11.20
CA ARG A 19 7.09 27.07 10.98
C ARG A 19 6.28 27.82 12.05
N SER A 20 5.41 27.15 12.81
CA SER A 20 4.62 27.77 13.87
C SER A 20 5.51 28.44 14.93
N SER A 21 5.03 29.57 15.46
CA SER A 21 5.64 30.27 16.60
C SER A 21 5.68 29.40 17.85
N ASP A 22 4.74 28.46 17.97
CA ASP A 22 4.55 27.65 19.16
C ASP A 22 5.58 26.52 19.24
N VAL A 23 6.29 26.23 18.15
CA VAL A 23 7.35 25.20 18.11
C VAL A 23 8.71 25.84 18.38
N LYS A 24 9.34 25.44 19.48
CA LYS A 24 10.63 25.94 19.95
C LYS A 24 11.81 25.39 19.13
N SER A 25 13.01 25.91 19.38
CA SER A 25 14.25 25.47 18.71
C SER A 25 14.64 24.01 19.01
N ASN A 26 14.00 23.39 20.01
CA ASN A 26 14.14 21.98 20.35
C ASN A 26 13.07 21.10 19.68
N PHE A 27 12.34 21.62 18.68
CA PHE A 27 11.34 20.89 17.88
C PHE A 27 10.12 20.39 18.66
N THR A 28 9.83 20.98 19.82
CA THR A 28 8.64 20.68 20.64
C THR A 28 7.79 21.92 20.83
N ARG A 29 6.52 21.76 21.20
CA ARG A 29 5.63 22.91 21.45
C ARG A 29 5.97 23.61 22.76
N GLU A 30 5.52 24.84 22.90
CA GLU A 30 5.58 25.54 24.18
C GLU A 30 4.76 24.86 25.28
N ASN A 31 3.62 24.29 24.91
CA ASN A 31 2.72 23.57 25.81
C ASN A 31 3.18 22.14 26.14
N ASP A 32 4.16 21.59 25.40
CA ASP A 32 4.79 20.33 25.80
C ASP A 32 5.65 20.60 27.04
N ASP A 33 5.70 19.66 27.99
CA ASP A 33 6.59 19.77 29.16
C ASP A 33 8.05 19.87 28.73
N ILE A 34 8.86 20.63 29.48
CA ILE A 34 10.27 20.83 29.12
C ILE A 34 11.07 19.51 29.16
N PHE A 35 12.17 19.45 28.41
CA PHE A 35 13.14 18.36 28.56
C PHE A 35 13.74 18.43 29.97
N ASN A 36 13.31 17.53 30.84
CA ASN A 36 13.74 17.45 32.23
C ASN A 36 14.95 16.50 32.41
N ASP A 37 15.43 15.89 31.34
CA ASP A 37 16.49 14.87 31.35
C ASP A 37 17.56 15.18 30.30
N ASP A 38 18.83 15.04 30.68
CA ASP A 38 19.99 15.28 29.82
C ASP A 38 19.99 14.35 28.58
N ARG A 39 19.34 13.19 28.65
CA ARG A 39 19.24 12.23 27.55
C ARG A 39 18.35 12.69 26.40
N GLN A 40 17.47 13.68 26.63
CA GLN A 40 16.66 14.30 25.57
C GLN A 40 17.28 15.58 25.01
N GLN A 41 18.38 16.05 25.60
CA GLN A 41 19.00 17.31 25.18
C GLN A 41 19.63 17.17 23.80
N LEU A 42 19.33 18.14 22.95
CA LEU A 42 19.88 18.23 21.61
C LEU A 42 21.28 18.85 21.66
N LEU A 43 22.20 18.37 20.84
CA LEU A 43 23.55 18.93 20.74
C LEU A 43 23.49 20.36 20.15
N PRO A 44 23.91 21.41 20.89
CA PRO A 44 23.80 22.79 20.44
C PRO A 44 24.51 23.08 19.11
N GLU A 45 25.64 22.43 18.86
CA GLU A 45 26.41 22.53 17.62
C GLU A 45 25.66 21.96 16.42
N ILE A 46 24.93 20.85 16.60
CA ILE A 46 24.10 20.28 15.53
C ILE A 46 22.85 21.13 15.33
N VAL A 47 22.22 21.62 16.41
CA VAL A 47 21.08 22.57 16.30
C VAL A 47 21.48 23.85 15.58
N LYS A 48 22.73 24.31 15.72
CA LYS A 48 23.25 25.45 14.96
C LYS A 48 23.45 25.13 13.48
N GLU A 49 23.84 23.89 13.16
CA GLU A 49 24.09 23.43 11.78
C GLU A 49 22.79 23.09 11.03
N LEU A 50 21.89 22.37 11.68
CA LEU A 50 20.67 21.76 11.13
C LEU A 50 19.38 22.20 11.85
N GLY A 51 19.39 23.33 12.55
CA GLY A 51 18.21 23.78 13.30
C GLY A 51 16.94 23.91 12.45
N LYS A 52 15.79 24.02 13.12
CA LYS A 52 14.44 24.03 12.56
C LYS A 52 14.29 24.66 11.16
N GLN A 53 14.81 25.86 10.94
CA GLN A 53 14.71 26.57 9.65
C GLN A 53 15.44 25.85 8.52
N LYS A 54 16.58 25.19 8.78
CA LYS A 54 17.33 24.43 7.78
C LYS A 54 16.56 23.19 7.34
N CYS A 55 15.94 22.46 8.29
CA CYS A 55 15.05 21.35 7.98
C CYS A 55 13.86 21.80 7.12
N ILE A 56 13.17 22.87 7.52
CA ILE A 56 12.05 23.44 6.75
C ILE A 56 12.50 23.80 5.33
N ASN A 57 13.61 24.51 5.19
CA ASN A 57 14.11 24.94 3.89
C ASN A 57 14.45 23.75 2.99
N ALA A 58 15.00 22.66 3.53
CA ALA A 58 15.28 21.45 2.77
C ALA A 58 13.97 20.79 2.29
N MET A 59 12.99 20.64 3.19
CA MET A 59 11.69 20.05 2.86
C MET A 59 10.90 20.87 1.83
N ASP A 60 11.03 22.21 1.86
CA ASP A 60 10.37 23.11 0.91
C ASP A 60 11.07 23.20 -0.44
N ALA A 61 12.41 23.18 -0.44
CA ALA A 61 13.20 23.24 -1.66
C ALA A 61 13.15 21.93 -2.45
N TRP A 62 13.00 20.79 -1.75
CA TRP A 62 13.02 19.46 -2.35
C TRP A 62 11.81 18.62 -1.90
N PRO A 63 10.57 19.08 -2.16
CA PRO A 63 9.37 18.45 -1.63
C PRO A 63 9.15 17.04 -2.16
N LYS A 64 9.65 16.73 -3.37
CA LYS A 64 9.60 15.37 -3.93
C LYS A 64 10.53 14.40 -3.22
N PHE A 65 11.71 14.85 -2.81
CA PHE A 65 12.62 14.05 -1.99
C PHE A 65 12.04 13.84 -0.58
N THR A 66 11.42 14.86 0.00
CA THR A 66 10.68 14.69 1.27
C THR A 66 9.50 13.75 1.14
N ALA A 67 8.72 13.82 0.06
CA ALA A 67 7.61 12.89 -0.19
C ALA A 67 8.12 11.46 -0.37
N LEU A 68 9.18 11.26 -1.18
CA LEU A 68 9.79 9.95 -1.36
C LEU A 68 10.37 9.41 -0.05
N GLY A 69 10.99 10.26 0.76
CA GLY A 69 11.46 9.89 2.10
C GLY A 69 10.32 9.52 3.04
N ALA A 70 9.16 10.19 2.94
CA ALA A 70 7.97 9.86 3.73
C ALA A 70 7.33 8.52 3.32
N ILE A 71 7.60 8.03 2.11
CA ILE A 71 7.32 6.65 1.70
C ILE A 71 8.45 5.72 2.17
N GLY A 72 9.71 6.16 2.02
CA GLY A 72 10.94 5.60 2.61
C GLY A 72 10.94 4.08 2.88
N PRO A 73 10.62 3.63 4.11
CA PRO A 73 10.52 2.21 4.45
C PRO A 73 9.57 1.38 3.57
N ASP A 74 8.45 1.95 3.11
CA ASP A 74 7.49 1.26 2.25
C ASP A 74 8.03 1.03 0.84
N LEU A 75 9.02 1.81 0.40
CA LEU A 75 9.65 1.64 -0.93
C LEU A 75 10.11 0.18 -1.14
N PHE A 76 10.48 -0.51 -0.07
CA PHE A 76 10.96 -1.88 -0.12
C PHE A 76 9.85 -2.92 -0.38
N PHE A 77 8.56 -2.58 -0.28
CA PHE A 77 7.48 -3.47 -0.77
C PHE A 77 7.52 -3.67 -2.30
N TRP A 78 8.19 -2.77 -3.02
CA TRP A 78 8.44 -2.89 -4.47
C TRP A 78 9.80 -3.51 -4.79
N LEU A 79 10.58 -3.92 -3.78
CA LEU A 79 11.77 -4.75 -3.96
C LEU A 79 11.33 -6.22 -3.98
N MET A 80 11.77 -6.96 -5.00
CA MET A 80 11.33 -8.34 -5.22
C MET A 80 12.16 -9.35 -4.41
N ASP A 81 12.41 -9.09 -3.13
CA ASP A 81 13.32 -9.89 -2.29
C ASP A 81 12.63 -11.02 -1.51
N PHE A 82 11.71 -11.71 -2.17
CA PHE A 82 10.89 -12.75 -1.55
C PHE A 82 11.69 -13.88 -0.91
N HIS A 83 11.26 -14.32 0.27
CA HIS A 83 11.90 -15.42 0.98
C HIS A 83 11.78 -16.77 0.26
N ASP A 84 10.70 -17.05 -0.48
CA ASP A 84 10.54 -18.35 -1.17
C ASP A 84 11.66 -18.52 -2.21
N PRO A 85 12.54 -19.54 -2.09
CA PRO A 85 13.66 -19.76 -3.01
C PRO A 85 13.22 -20.04 -4.46
N LYS A 86 11.95 -20.37 -4.70
CA LYS A 86 11.40 -20.58 -6.04
C LYS A 86 11.14 -19.26 -6.77
N ILE A 87 11.16 -18.13 -6.07
CA ILE A 87 10.97 -16.81 -6.66
C ILE A 87 12.34 -16.15 -6.85
N PRO A 88 12.82 -15.99 -8.09
CA PRO A 88 14.16 -15.46 -8.34
C PRO A 88 14.14 -13.93 -8.32
N GLY A 89 14.18 -13.36 -7.12
CA GLY A 89 14.06 -11.92 -6.89
C GLY A 89 15.01 -11.04 -7.71
N ASP A 90 16.31 -11.37 -7.69
CA ASP A 90 17.32 -10.64 -8.45
C ASP A 90 17.06 -10.65 -9.96
N ASP A 91 16.55 -11.76 -10.49
CA ASP A 91 16.22 -11.90 -11.90
C ASP A 91 15.01 -11.06 -12.29
N ILE A 92 13.98 -11.03 -11.44
CA ILE A 92 12.81 -10.18 -11.65
C ILE A 92 13.24 -8.71 -11.66
N MET A 93 14.09 -8.28 -10.73
CA MET A 93 14.60 -6.90 -10.69
C MET A 93 15.43 -6.56 -11.94
N LEU A 94 16.25 -7.49 -12.44
CA LEU A 94 17.02 -7.28 -13.67
C LEU A 94 16.09 -7.17 -14.89
N ALA A 95 15.04 -7.98 -14.97
CA ALA A 95 14.03 -7.91 -16.02
C ALA A 95 13.31 -6.56 -16.01
N PHE A 96 12.89 -6.06 -14.84
CA PHE A 96 12.34 -4.70 -14.70
C PHE A 96 13.30 -3.64 -15.24
N SER A 97 14.58 -3.70 -14.84
CA SER A 97 15.58 -2.72 -15.30
C SER A 97 15.79 -2.74 -16.82
N LEU A 98 15.84 -3.95 -17.43
CA LEU A 98 15.90 -4.09 -18.89
C LEU A 98 14.67 -3.48 -19.57
N LEU A 99 13.48 -3.77 -19.05
CA LEU A 99 12.23 -3.29 -19.64
C LEU A 99 12.11 -1.78 -19.56
N TYR A 100 12.45 -1.16 -18.43
CA TYR A 100 12.47 0.30 -18.32
C TYR A 100 13.48 0.95 -19.27
N TYR A 101 14.66 0.35 -19.46
CA TYR A 101 15.60 0.84 -20.46
C TYR A 101 15.02 0.79 -21.88
N LEU A 102 14.39 -0.33 -22.24
CA LEU A 102 13.81 -0.52 -23.58
C LEU A 102 12.61 0.43 -23.81
N ASP A 103 11.80 0.63 -22.78
CA ASP A 103 10.68 1.58 -22.79
C ASP A 103 11.17 3.02 -22.99
N ASP A 104 12.19 3.45 -22.25
CA ASP A 104 12.85 4.77 -22.44
C ASP A 104 13.44 4.96 -23.85
N LYS A 105 13.71 3.88 -24.57
CA LYS A 105 14.19 3.90 -25.96
C LYS A 105 13.07 3.79 -27.01
N GLY A 106 11.82 3.70 -26.57
CA GLY A 106 10.65 3.60 -27.43
C GLY A 106 10.56 2.28 -28.19
N PHE A 107 11.07 1.18 -27.61
CA PHE A 107 10.90 -0.16 -28.20
C PHE A 107 9.48 -0.71 -28.03
N PHE A 108 8.70 -0.17 -27.10
CA PHE A 108 7.37 -0.65 -26.80
C PHE A 108 6.34 0.46 -26.96
N ASP A 109 5.23 0.14 -27.63
CA ASP A 109 3.99 0.91 -27.54
C ASP A 109 3.24 0.59 -26.22
N ASP A 110 3.52 -0.58 -25.63
CA ASP A 110 3.01 -1.04 -24.33
C ASP A 110 4.09 -1.91 -23.64
N SER A 111 4.87 -1.31 -22.75
CA SER A 111 5.96 -1.98 -22.03
C SER A 111 5.50 -3.13 -21.13
N TRP A 112 4.20 -3.23 -20.82
CA TRP A 112 3.66 -4.33 -20.03
C TRP A 112 3.46 -5.61 -20.83
N GLU A 113 3.25 -5.56 -22.15
CA GLU A 113 3.23 -6.78 -22.98
C GLU A 113 4.61 -7.43 -23.03
N ALA A 114 5.66 -6.62 -23.12
CA ALA A 114 7.02 -7.09 -23.01
C ALA A 114 7.28 -7.76 -21.65
N MET A 115 6.80 -7.14 -20.57
CA MET A 115 6.86 -7.73 -19.22
C MET A 115 6.13 -9.07 -19.14
N LEU A 116 4.88 -9.13 -19.61
CA LEU A 116 4.07 -10.34 -19.64
C LEU A 116 4.78 -11.47 -20.39
N THR A 117 5.44 -11.14 -21.51
CA THR A 117 6.18 -12.10 -22.33
C THR A 117 7.36 -12.69 -21.55
N ILE A 118 8.22 -11.85 -20.94
CA ILE A 118 9.35 -12.31 -20.12
C ILE A 118 8.87 -13.16 -18.94
N LEU A 119 7.84 -12.72 -18.23
CA LEU A 119 7.27 -13.43 -17.09
C LEU A 119 6.72 -14.81 -17.50
N SER A 120 6.04 -14.89 -18.63
CA SER A 120 5.41 -16.13 -19.11
C SER A 120 6.41 -17.17 -19.62
N GLU A 121 7.46 -16.74 -20.34
CA GLU A 121 8.36 -17.66 -21.03
C GLU A 121 9.56 -18.06 -20.16
N GLU A 122 10.01 -17.18 -19.25
CA GLU A 122 11.31 -17.34 -18.60
C GLU A 122 11.22 -17.38 -17.07
N LEU A 123 10.08 -16.96 -16.47
CA LEU A 123 9.87 -16.93 -15.02
C LEU A 123 8.52 -17.56 -14.59
N PRO A 124 8.20 -18.83 -14.95
CA PRO A 124 6.91 -19.44 -14.64
C PRO A 124 6.80 -19.84 -13.16
N ASN A 125 6.60 -18.85 -12.29
CA ASN A 125 6.34 -19.03 -10.85
C ASN A 125 5.01 -18.39 -10.43
N GLY A 126 4.52 -18.72 -9.23
CA GLY A 126 3.20 -18.28 -8.76
C GLY A 126 3.02 -16.76 -8.74
N TRP A 127 4.08 -15.99 -8.49
CA TRP A 127 4.06 -14.52 -8.52
C TRP A 127 3.94 -13.94 -9.93
N ALA A 128 4.68 -14.49 -10.89
CA ALA A 128 4.58 -14.10 -12.28
C ALA A 128 3.16 -14.33 -12.82
N ASN A 129 2.49 -15.42 -12.42
CA ASN A 129 1.08 -15.68 -12.77
C ASN A 129 0.15 -14.59 -12.23
N ILE A 130 0.35 -14.16 -10.98
CA ILE A 130 -0.45 -13.09 -10.35
C ILE A 130 -0.27 -11.77 -11.11
N LEU A 131 0.98 -11.38 -11.38
CA LEU A 131 1.26 -10.16 -12.12
C LEU A 131 0.67 -10.23 -13.54
N ARG A 132 0.70 -11.42 -14.18
CA ARG A 132 0.05 -11.67 -15.48
C ARG A 132 -1.46 -11.45 -15.42
N VAL A 133 -2.14 -11.98 -14.40
CA VAL A 133 -3.58 -11.79 -14.21
C VAL A 133 -3.93 -10.32 -14.00
N VAL A 134 -3.22 -9.64 -13.09
CA VAL A 134 -3.48 -8.24 -12.75
C VAL A 134 -3.26 -7.30 -13.95
N LEU A 135 -2.23 -7.54 -14.77
CA LEU A 135 -1.95 -6.76 -15.99
C LEU A 135 -2.98 -7.06 -17.09
N ARG A 136 -3.30 -8.34 -17.34
CA ARG A 136 -4.28 -8.71 -18.37
C ARG A 136 -5.69 -8.19 -18.04
N LEU A 137 -6.16 -8.31 -16.79
CA LEU A 137 -7.44 -7.73 -16.34
C LEU A 137 -7.50 -6.22 -16.58
N TYR A 138 -6.40 -5.51 -16.31
CA TYR A 138 -6.32 -4.08 -16.56
C TYR A 138 -6.41 -3.71 -18.04
N LYS A 139 -5.70 -4.44 -18.91
CA LYS A 139 -5.76 -4.22 -20.35
C LYS A 139 -7.16 -4.46 -20.90
N ILE A 140 -7.75 -5.56 -20.46
CA ILE A 140 -9.12 -5.96 -20.75
C ILE A 140 -10.08 -4.84 -20.34
N TRP A 141 -9.93 -4.28 -19.14
CA TRP A 141 -10.73 -3.17 -18.65
C TRP A 141 -10.53 -1.87 -19.45
N LYS A 142 -9.29 -1.48 -19.72
CA LYS A 142 -9.00 -0.28 -20.54
C LYS A 142 -9.64 -0.36 -21.92
N LYS A 143 -9.60 -1.54 -22.54
CA LYS A 143 -10.27 -1.78 -23.82
C LYS A 143 -11.79 -1.64 -23.71
N PHE A 144 -12.39 -2.14 -22.64
CA PHE A 144 -13.81 -1.95 -22.37
C PHE A 144 -14.16 -0.46 -22.20
N ILE A 145 -13.43 0.29 -21.36
CA ILE A 145 -13.64 1.72 -21.15
C ILE A 145 -13.53 2.51 -22.46
N LYS A 146 -12.51 2.21 -23.27
CA LYS A 146 -12.36 2.84 -24.58
C LYS A 146 -13.61 2.64 -25.43
N ILE A 147 -14.12 1.41 -25.51
CA ILE A 147 -15.30 1.10 -26.31
C ILE A 147 -16.57 1.70 -25.68
N TRP A 148 -16.69 1.70 -24.36
CA TRP A 148 -17.77 2.38 -23.63
C TRP A 148 -17.81 3.86 -23.97
N ASN A 149 -16.68 4.56 -23.90
CA ASN A 149 -16.56 5.98 -24.24
C ASN A 149 -16.88 6.23 -25.73
N GLU A 150 -16.31 5.41 -26.63
CA GLU A 150 -16.54 5.50 -28.08
C GLU A 150 -17.99 5.17 -28.50
N THR A 151 -18.72 4.40 -27.70
CA THR A 151 -20.07 3.90 -28.04
C THR A 151 -21.17 4.69 -27.33
N ILE A 152 -21.09 4.84 -26.00
CA ILE A 152 -22.15 5.45 -25.18
C ILE A 152 -22.13 6.98 -25.28
N GLY A 153 -20.97 7.62 -25.31
CA GLY A 153 -20.86 9.08 -25.46
C GLY A 153 -21.59 9.60 -26.71
N PRO A 154 -21.33 9.05 -27.90
CA PRO A 154 -22.02 9.45 -29.13
C PRO A 154 -23.53 9.11 -29.17
N ILE A 155 -23.99 8.09 -28.44
CA ILE A 155 -25.43 7.73 -28.36
C ILE A 155 -26.23 8.85 -27.72
N VAL A 156 -25.70 9.46 -26.67
CA VAL A 156 -26.37 10.55 -25.94
C VAL A 156 -26.36 11.84 -26.78
N ASP A 157 -25.25 12.13 -27.46
CA ASP A 157 -25.06 13.41 -28.15
C ASP A 157 -25.56 13.46 -29.61
N LYS A 158 -25.57 12.34 -30.34
CA LYS A 158 -25.77 12.33 -31.81
C LYS A 158 -26.90 11.46 -32.35
N ALA A 159 -27.75 10.88 -31.49
CA ALA A 159 -28.90 10.06 -31.89
C ALA A 159 -30.02 10.80 -32.66
N GLY A 160 -29.75 11.98 -33.23
CA GLY A 160 -30.68 12.79 -34.02
C GLY A 160 -30.63 12.50 -35.53
N GLU A 161 -29.52 12.01 -36.07
CA GLU A 161 -29.27 12.13 -37.52
C GLU A 161 -29.13 10.80 -38.30
N VAL A 162 -28.84 9.65 -37.67
CA VAL A 162 -28.75 8.36 -38.39
C VAL A 162 -29.12 7.20 -37.45
N ILE A 163 -30.35 6.68 -37.53
CA ILE A 163 -30.93 5.80 -36.49
C ILE A 163 -30.72 4.30 -36.76
N ASP A 164 -31.02 3.79 -37.97
CA ASP A 164 -31.13 2.33 -38.13
C ASP A 164 -29.78 1.62 -38.36
N ASP A 165 -28.91 2.19 -39.20
CA ASP A 165 -27.66 1.53 -39.62
C ASP A 165 -26.49 1.78 -38.66
N LEU A 166 -26.56 2.89 -37.90
CA LEU A 166 -25.55 3.29 -36.93
C LEU A 166 -25.74 2.57 -35.60
N MET A 167 -26.98 2.49 -35.09
CA MET A 167 -27.28 1.78 -33.84
C MET A 167 -27.04 0.28 -33.93
N GLY A 168 -27.41 -0.35 -35.07
CA GLY A 168 -27.16 -1.78 -35.26
C GLY A 168 -25.68 -2.13 -35.24
N LYS A 169 -24.84 -1.34 -35.93
CA LYS A 169 -23.38 -1.54 -35.95
C LYS A 169 -22.72 -1.18 -34.62
N MET A 170 -23.20 -0.14 -33.95
CA MET A 170 -22.62 0.31 -32.68
C MET A 170 -22.99 -0.62 -31.51
N LEU A 171 -24.24 -1.09 -31.44
CA LEU A 171 -24.66 -2.11 -30.48
C LEU A 171 -23.99 -3.46 -30.76
N SER A 172 -23.74 -3.80 -32.03
CA SER A 172 -22.93 -4.97 -32.35
C SER A 172 -21.48 -4.79 -31.91
N SER A 173 -20.87 -3.62 -32.15
CA SER A 173 -19.50 -3.33 -31.67
C SER A 173 -19.39 -3.40 -30.14
N LEU A 174 -20.35 -2.85 -29.39
CA LEU A 174 -20.39 -3.00 -27.93
C LEU A 174 -20.57 -4.47 -27.51
N GLY A 175 -21.43 -5.20 -28.21
CA GLY A 175 -21.60 -6.65 -28.01
C GLY A 175 -20.34 -7.46 -28.32
N ASP A 176 -19.63 -7.14 -29.40
CA ASP A 176 -18.38 -7.81 -29.79
C ASP A 176 -17.28 -7.52 -28.77
N ALA A 177 -17.18 -6.27 -28.32
CA ALA A 177 -16.24 -5.82 -27.30
C ALA A 177 -16.40 -6.56 -25.98
N LEU A 178 -17.64 -6.68 -25.53
CA LEU A 178 -17.96 -7.41 -24.33
C LEU A 178 -17.69 -8.92 -24.51
N SER A 179 -17.77 -9.45 -25.75
CA SER A 179 -17.72 -10.89 -26.01
C SER A 179 -16.27 -11.28 -25.98
N GLN A 180 -15.45 -10.40 -26.55
CA GLN A 180 -14.02 -10.43 -26.41
C GLN A 180 -13.59 -10.27 -24.95
N LEU A 181 -14.14 -9.31 -24.18
CA LEU A 181 -13.91 -9.19 -22.74
C LEU A 181 -14.23 -10.49 -21.98
N ALA A 182 -15.37 -11.13 -22.28
CA ALA A 182 -15.75 -12.42 -21.68
C ALA A 182 -14.79 -13.55 -22.04
N ASN A 183 -14.47 -13.67 -23.31
CA ASN A 183 -13.56 -14.70 -23.79
C ASN A 183 -12.13 -14.49 -23.28
N ASP A 184 -11.67 -13.25 -23.18
CA ASP A 184 -10.33 -12.90 -22.69
C ASP A 184 -10.23 -13.18 -21.18
N VAL A 185 -11.28 -12.91 -20.41
CA VAL A 185 -11.33 -13.31 -18.99
C VAL A 185 -11.40 -14.83 -18.85
N VAL A 186 -12.24 -15.55 -19.60
CA VAL A 186 -12.27 -17.02 -19.57
C VAL A 186 -10.91 -17.62 -19.96
N ALA A 187 -10.26 -17.09 -20.99
CA ALA A 187 -8.95 -17.55 -21.44
C ALA A 187 -7.85 -17.30 -20.39
N LEU A 188 -7.86 -16.13 -19.75
CA LEU A 188 -6.93 -15.78 -18.67
C LEU A 188 -6.93 -16.82 -17.53
N THR A 189 -8.06 -17.48 -17.36
CA THR A 189 -8.35 -18.26 -16.16
C THR A 189 -8.14 -19.73 -16.36
N ALA A 190 -8.40 -20.20 -17.58
CA ALA A 190 -7.91 -21.47 -18.08
C ALA A 190 -6.37 -21.52 -18.15
N GLU A 191 -5.71 -20.37 -18.36
CA GLU A 191 -4.25 -20.26 -18.43
C GLU A 191 -3.56 -20.16 -17.05
N GLU A 192 -4.18 -19.51 -16.04
CA GLU A 192 -3.46 -19.08 -14.83
C GLU A 192 -3.93 -19.69 -13.49
N ALA A 193 -4.96 -20.54 -13.43
CA ALA A 193 -5.37 -21.38 -12.29
C ALA A 193 -4.82 -20.99 -10.88
N LEU A 194 -5.13 -19.78 -10.38
CA LEU A 194 -4.74 -19.27 -9.05
C LEU A 194 -5.55 -19.88 -7.88
N SER A 195 -5.48 -21.18 -7.66
CA SER A 195 -6.29 -21.89 -6.66
C SER A 195 -6.03 -21.35 -5.24
N GLY A 196 -6.95 -20.59 -4.65
CA GLY A 196 -6.96 -20.30 -3.20
C GLY A 196 -5.73 -19.58 -2.61
N VAL A 197 -5.01 -18.77 -3.41
CA VAL A 197 -3.80 -18.08 -2.95
C VAL A 197 -4.12 -16.69 -2.43
N ASP A 198 -3.79 -16.44 -1.17
CA ASP A 198 -3.74 -15.10 -0.58
C ASP A 198 -2.60 -14.31 -1.24
N LEU A 199 -2.95 -13.37 -2.13
CA LEU A 199 -1.99 -12.59 -2.92
C LEU A 199 -1.06 -11.76 -2.04
N PHE A 200 -1.55 -11.28 -0.91
CA PHE A 200 -0.77 -10.42 -0.02
C PHE A 200 0.05 -11.23 0.99
N ASN A 201 -0.21 -12.53 1.13
CA ASN A 201 0.61 -13.42 1.96
C ASN A 201 2.07 -13.51 1.51
N PHE A 202 2.38 -13.20 0.25
CA PHE A 202 3.76 -13.09 -0.18
C PHE A 202 4.53 -11.94 0.47
N PHE A 203 3.80 -10.90 0.91
CA PHE A 203 4.31 -9.80 1.71
C PHE A 203 4.11 -10.03 3.22
N SER A 204 3.68 -11.24 3.62
CA SER A 204 3.52 -11.54 5.03
C SER A 204 4.87 -11.52 5.74
N LEU A 205 4.89 -10.90 6.91
CA LEU A 205 6.07 -10.73 7.72
C LEU A 205 6.59 -12.09 8.21
N LYS A 206 7.84 -12.42 7.89
CA LYS A 206 8.46 -13.72 8.24
C LYS A 206 8.68 -13.90 9.73
N MET A 207 8.63 -12.79 10.47
CA MET A 207 8.58 -12.79 11.93
C MET A 207 7.40 -13.60 12.50
N ARG A 208 6.25 -13.67 11.80
CA ARG A 208 5.09 -14.46 12.27
C ARG A 208 5.38 -15.98 12.26
N GLU A 209 6.34 -16.42 11.45
CA GLU A 209 6.74 -17.82 11.33
C GLU A 209 7.81 -18.19 12.36
N GLY A 210 8.28 -17.23 13.18
CA GLY A 210 9.33 -17.43 14.20
C GLY A 210 10.75 -17.43 13.62
N TYR A 211 10.89 -17.13 12.33
CA TYR A 211 12.19 -17.03 11.65
C TYR A 211 13.00 -15.85 12.19
N ASP A 212 14.32 -15.89 11.96
CA ASP A 212 15.20 -14.76 12.23
C ASP A 212 15.26 -13.83 11.01
N GLU A 213 16.03 -12.76 11.15
CA GLU A 213 16.14 -11.70 10.16
C GLU A 213 16.73 -12.17 8.82
N GLN A 214 17.33 -13.37 8.72
CA GLN A 214 17.83 -13.90 7.46
C GLN A 214 16.70 -14.15 6.45
N ALA A 215 15.50 -14.45 6.96
CA ALA A 215 14.32 -14.69 6.14
C ALA A 215 13.53 -13.41 5.82
N PHE A 216 13.78 -12.32 6.55
CA PHE A 216 12.96 -11.10 6.48
C PHE A 216 13.06 -10.44 5.11
N LEU A 217 11.97 -9.82 4.66
CA LEU A 217 12.04 -8.89 3.54
C LEU A 217 12.67 -7.57 4.00
N TRP A 218 13.20 -6.78 3.08
CA TRP A 218 13.73 -5.45 3.38
C TRP A 218 12.63 -4.49 3.87
N SER A 219 11.38 -4.67 3.41
CA SER A 219 10.22 -3.99 4.01
C SER A 219 10.14 -4.29 5.50
N ASP A 220 10.25 -5.56 5.90
CA ASP A 220 10.20 -5.98 7.29
C ASP A 220 11.38 -5.38 8.06
N MET A 221 12.59 -5.43 7.51
CA MET A 221 13.76 -4.85 8.20
C MET A 221 13.60 -3.37 8.48
N ALA A 222 13.10 -2.59 7.50
CA ALA A 222 12.92 -1.15 7.65
C ALA A 222 11.81 -0.76 8.65
N HIS A 223 10.88 -1.68 8.96
CA HIS A 223 9.78 -1.47 9.92
C HIS A 223 10.04 -2.07 11.32
N TYR A 224 10.91 -3.09 11.42
CA TYR A 224 11.06 -3.91 12.63
C TYR A 224 12.44 -3.83 13.28
N ARG A 225 13.45 -3.29 12.60
CA ARG A 225 14.82 -3.28 13.10
C ARG A 225 15.45 -1.91 12.88
N ARG A 226 16.04 -1.37 13.95
CA ARG A 226 16.90 -0.17 13.88
C ARG A 226 16.26 1.01 13.12
N THR A 227 14.95 1.18 13.28
CA THR A 227 14.10 2.08 12.48
C THR A 227 14.52 3.55 12.54
N SER A 228 15.14 3.96 13.66
CA SER A 228 15.71 5.30 13.82
C SER A 228 17.15 5.46 13.31
N ALA A 229 17.90 4.36 13.19
CA ALA A 229 19.29 4.38 12.76
C ALA A 229 19.43 4.66 11.26
N ILE A 230 18.50 4.16 10.43
CA ILE A 230 18.48 4.45 8.99
C ILE A 230 18.42 5.97 8.71
N PRO A 231 17.41 6.72 9.18
CA PRO A 231 17.35 8.16 8.96
C PRO A 231 18.48 8.93 9.65
N GLU A 232 18.98 8.47 10.80
CA GLU A 232 20.18 9.04 11.44
C GLU A 232 21.37 9.01 10.46
N ARG A 233 21.61 7.88 9.80
CA ARG A 233 22.71 7.75 8.83
C ARG A 233 22.49 8.60 7.60
N PHE A 234 21.27 8.72 7.08
CA PHE A 234 20.99 9.68 6.00
C PHE A 234 21.32 11.12 6.40
N VAL A 235 21.00 11.53 7.63
CA VAL A 235 21.37 12.86 8.15
C VAL A 235 22.89 13.00 8.23
N CYS A 236 23.62 11.98 8.69
CA CYS A 236 25.09 11.99 8.73
C CYS A 236 25.71 12.19 7.34
N HIS A 237 25.27 11.42 6.33
CA HIS A 237 25.72 11.56 4.94
C HIS A 237 25.37 12.94 4.36
N ALA A 238 24.14 13.41 4.60
CA ALA A 238 23.70 14.74 4.15
C ALA A 238 24.59 15.85 4.70
N ARG A 239 24.97 15.79 5.98
CA ARG A 239 25.87 16.77 6.61
C ARG A 239 27.27 16.76 6.02
N GLN A 240 27.78 15.61 5.61
CA GLN A 240 29.08 15.50 4.96
C GLN A 240 29.02 16.14 3.56
N MET A 241 28.02 15.78 2.76
CA MET A 241 27.79 16.34 1.43
C MET A 241 27.60 17.86 1.46
N LEU A 242 26.85 18.38 2.45
CA LEU A 242 26.67 19.82 2.66
C LEU A 242 27.96 20.59 2.98
N LYS A 243 29.03 19.91 3.41
CA LYS A 243 30.35 20.49 3.69
C LYS A 243 31.32 20.38 2.51
N SER A 244 30.94 19.69 1.44
CA SER A 244 31.77 19.54 0.25
C SER A 244 32.07 20.89 -0.41
N GLU A 245 33.20 20.99 -1.11
CA GLU A 245 33.50 22.14 -1.98
C GLU A 245 32.74 22.09 -3.31
N SER A 246 32.21 20.92 -3.69
CA SER A 246 31.42 20.73 -4.91
C SER A 246 29.99 21.25 -4.71
N SER A 247 29.56 22.19 -5.55
CA SER A 247 28.19 22.71 -5.50
C SER A 247 27.15 21.65 -5.81
N LEU A 248 27.48 20.68 -6.67
CA LEU A 248 26.58 19.56 -6.99
C LEU A 248 26.42 18.64 -5.79
N GLU A 249 27.51 18.31 -5.10
CA GLU A 249 27.45 17.48 -3.90
C GLU A 249 26.74 18.19 -2.75
N GLN A 250 26.91 19.51 -2.61
CA GLN A 250 26.11 20.29 -1.66
C GLN A 250 24.61 20.24 -1.98
N GLU A 251 24.23 20.21 -3.27
CA GLU A 251 22.84 20.06 -3.69
C GLU A 251 22.31 18.66 -3.36
N HIS A 252 23.08 17.61 -3.64
CA HIS A 252 22.78 16.24 -3.22
C HIS A 252 22.60 16.15 -1.70
N GLY A 253 23.44 16.84 -0.93
CA GLY A 253 23.30 16.95 0.53
C GLY A 253 21.99 17.63 0.97
N GLN A 254 21.47 18.61 0.21
CA GLN A 254 20.16 19.22 0.50
C GLN A 254 19.00 18.29 0.15
N GLN A 255 19.08 17.59 -0.99
CA GLN A 255 18.11 16.59 -1.42
C GLN A 255 18.05 15.41 -0.43
N LEU A 256 19.21 14.92 -0.01
CA LEU A 256 19.33 13.84 0.98
C LEU A 256 18.82 14.27 2.35
N LEU A 257 19.07 15.51 2.78
CA LEU A 257 18.50 16.03 4.02
C LEU A 257 16.96 16.07 3.93
N ALA A 258 16.39 16.51 2.81
CA ALA A 258 14.95 16.53 2.59
C ALA A 258 14.34 15.11 2.62
N PHE A 259 15.00 14.15 1.98
CA PHE A 259 14.67 12.73 2.03
C PHE A 259 14.72 12.17 3.46
N ALA A 260 15.79 12.46 4.21
CA ALA A 260 15.92 12.03 5.60
C ALA A 260 14.82 12.61 6.51
N MET A 261 14.44 13.88 6.34
CA MET A 261 13.33 14.47 7.10
C MET A 261 12.01 13.79 6.78
N GLY A 262 11.77 13.45 5.51
CA GLY A 262 10.62 12.65 5.09
C GLY A 262 10.60 11.29 5.80
N TRP A 263 11.73 10.59 5.83
CA TRP A 263 11.88 9.30 6.49
C TRP A 263 11.60 9.37 7.99
N ILE A 264 12.10 10.41 8.67
CA ILE A 264 11.78 10.62 10.09
C ILE A 264 10.29 10.87 10.30
N CYS A 265 9.63 11.57 9.37
CA CYS A 265 8.17 11.75 9.42
C CYS A 265 7.42 10.43 9.24
N HIS A 266 7.92 9.53 8.40
CA HIS A 266 7.37 8.18 8.27
C HIS A 266 7.45 7.42 9.61
N VAL A 267 8.65 7.37 10.22
CA VAL A 267 8.86 6.74 11.54
C VAL A 267 7.88 7.28 12.60
N GLY A 268 7.71 8.60 12.65
CA GLY A 268 6.78 9.24 13.58
C GLY A 268 5.31 9.00 13.24
N THR A 269 4.98 8.90 11.96
CA THR A 269 3.61 8.63 11.51
C THR A 269 3.20 7.23 11.89
N ASP A 270 3.99 6.20 11.59
CA ASP A 270 3.55 4.82 11.81
C ASP A 270 3.54 4.40 13.25
N THR A 271 4.55 4.83 14.02
CA THR A 271 4.57 4.60 15.48
C THR A 271 3.24 4.96 16.14
N ILE A 272 2.54 5.98 15.61
CA ILE A 272 1.27 6.47 16.16
C ILE A 272 0.06 5.99 15.34
N ALA A 273 0.10 6.04 14.02
CA ALA A 273 -1.03 5.73 13.15
C ALA A 273 -1.29 4.22 13.05
N HIS A 274 -0.27 3.36 13.16
CA HIS A 274 -0.50 1.91 13.18
C HIS A 274 -1.28 1.45 14.39
N SER A 275 -1.10 2.10 15.55
CA SER A 275 -1.93 1.78 16.70
C SER A 275 -3.42 1.99 16.44
N PHE A 276 -3.77 3.01 15.64
CA PHE A 276 -5.14 3.26 15.18
C PHE A 276 -5.60 2.22 14.15
N ALA A 277 -4.76 1.96 13.15
CA ALA A 277 -5.07 0.98 12.10
C ALA A 277 -5.23 -0.43 12.67
N ASN A 278 -4.31 -0.89 13.51
CA ASN A 278 -4.34 -2.19 14.18
C ASN A 278 -5.61 -2.37 15.00
N GLU A 279 -6.04 -1.33 15.70
CA GLU A 279 -7.26 -1.34 16.50
C GLU A 279 -8.51 -1.61 15.64
N GLN A 280 -8.56 -1.03 14.43
CA GLN A 280 -9.67 -1.21 13.49
C GLN A 280 -9.55 -2.47 12.62
N CYS A 281 -8.32 -2.93 12.35
CA CYS A 281 -8.03 -4.21 11.70
C CYS A 281 -8.42 -5.38 12.60
N GLY A 282 -8.35 -5.21 13.92
CA GLY A 282 -8.47 -6.29 14.89
C GLY A 282 -7.12 -6.93 15.24
N GLY A 283 -6.02 -6.43 14.65
CA GLY A 283 -4.67 -6.86 14.96
C GLY A 283 -3.61 -6.25 14.03
N PRO A 284 -2.35 -6.65 14.23
CA PRO A 284 -1.18 -6.13 13.52
C PRO A 284 -1.10 -6.58 12.05
N PHE A 285 -0.30 -5.87 11.24
CA PHE A 285 -0.11 -6.17 9.82
C PHE A 285 0.36 -7.62 9.58
N ARG A 286 1.25 -8.15 10.44
CA ARG A 286 1.78 -9.53 10.31
C ARG A 286 0.71 -10.63 10.31
N THR A 287 -0.50 -10.36 10.82
CA THR A 287 -1.62 -11.31 10.87
C THR A 287 -2.88 -10.82 10.14
N HIS A 288 -2.90 -9.56 9.67
CA HIS A 288 -4.08 -8.91 9.08
C HIS A 288 -3.74 -8.05 7.85
N TRP A 289 -2.79 -8.49 7.01
CA TRP A 289 -2.26 -7.69 5.89
C TRP A 289 -3.33 -7.25 4.88
N GLN A 290 -4.31 -8.10 4.57
CA GLN A 290 -5.39 -7.74 3.63
C GLN A 290 -6.28 -6.63 4.21
N ARG A 291 -6.70 -6.77 5.47
CA ARG A 291 -7.57 -5.79 6.13
C ARG A 291 -6.85 -4.50 6.44
N HIS A 292 -5.55 -4.54 6.74
CA HIS A 292 -4.70 -3.36 6.71
C HIS A 292 -4.86 -2.68 5.37
N HIS A 293 -4.44 -3.30 4.26
CA HIS A 293 -4.49 -2.67 2.95
C HIS A 293 -5.84 -1.99 2.61
N LEU A 294 -6.98 -2.65 2.93
CA LEU A 294 -8.30 -2.05 2.81
C LEU A 294 -8.47 -0.75 3.64
N LEU A 295 -8.23 -0.83 4.95
CA LEU A 295 -8.51 0.29 5.87
C LEU A 295 -7.60 1.47 5.61
N GLU A 296 -6.36 1.21 5.20
CA GLU A 296 -5.38 2.21 4.82
C GLU A 296 -5.84 3.02 3.59
N ASN A 297 -6.32 2.33 2.55
CA ASN A 297 -6.88 2.97 1.36
C ASN A 297 -8.10 3.84 1.71
N MET A 298 -8.97 3.38 2.62
CA MET A 298 -10.12 4.15 3.10
C MET A 298 -9.70 5.38 3.92
N ILE A 299 -8.68 5.24 4.78
CA ILE A 299 -8.12 6.33 5.58
C ILE A 299 -7.56 7.42 4.65
N ASP A 300 -6.77 7.03 3.65
CA ASP A 300 -6.19 7.95 2.69
C ASP A 300 -7.26 8.66 1.86
N GLY A 301 -8.29 7.92 1.39
CA GLY A 301 -9.41 8.51 0.65
C GLY A 301 -10.13 9.58 1.48
N TRP A 302 -10.41 9.26 2.74
CA TRP A 302 -11.03 10.19 3.69
C TRP A 302 -10.16 11.42 3.95
N MET A 303 -8.86 11.24 4.17
CA MET A 303 -7.93 12.35 4.40
C MET A 303 -7.80 13.22 3.14
N TYR A 304 -7.74 12.62 1.95
CA TYR A 304 -7.68 13.35 0.69
C TYR A 304 -8.90 14.26 0.50
N GLU A 305 -10.11 13.72 0.65
CA GLU A 305 -11.35 14.51 0.62
C GLU A 305 -11.35 15.61 1.68
N GLY A 306 -10.78 15.33 2.85
CA GLY A 306 -10.64 16.27 3.95
C GLY A 306 -9.88 17.54 3.56
N THR A 307 -8.98 17.48 2.58
CA THR A 307 -8.20 18.63 2.09
C THR A 307 -8.95 19.55 1.13
N LYS A 308 -10.20 19.23 0.76
CA LYS A 308 -11.02 20.11 -0.07
C LYS A 308 -11.11 21.51 0.52
N LYS A 309 -11.36 22.51 -0.33
CA LYS A 309 -11.62 23.87 0.15
C LYS A 309 -12.83 23.87 1.09
N GLY A 310 -12.60 24.29 2.35
CA GLY A 310 -13.62 24.25 3.41
C GLY A 310 -13.84 22.87 4.04
N GLY A 311 -12.98 21.90 3.72
CA GLY A 311 -12.93 20.58 4.34
C GLY A 311 -12.38 20.61 5.77
N ILE A 312 -12.24 19.42 6.34
CA ILE A 312 -11.83 19.23 7.74
C ILE A 312 -10.31 19.30 7.94
N LEU A 313 -9.53 19.21 6.86
CA LEU A 313 -8.08 19.32 6.87
C LEU A 313 -7.62 20.54 6.08
N PRO A 314 -6.45 21.12 6.41
CA PRO A 314 -5.83 22.15 5.60
C PRO A 314 -5.69 21.72 4.12
N ALA A 315 -5.98 22.63 3.19
CA ALA A 315 -5.73 22.39 1.79
C ALA A 315 -4.23 22.30 1.50
N ASP A 316 -3.85 21.53 0.48
CA ASP A 316 -2.46 21.38 0.04
C ASP A 316 -2.37 21.39 -1.49
N ASP A 317 -1.77 22.43 -2.06
CA ASP A 317 -1.68 22.58 -3.52
C ASP A 317 -0.73 21.56 -4.18
N PHE A 318 0.13 20.90 -3.41
CA PHE A 318 1.10 19.94 -3.93
C PHE A 318 0.43 18.58 -4.15
N ILE A 319 -0.21 18.02 -3.11
CA ILE A 319 -0.81 16.67 -3.13
C ILE A 319 -2.29 16.61 -2.77
N GLY A 320 -2.87 17.66 -2.20
CA GLY A 320 -4.28 17.68 -1.80
C GLY A 320 -5.25 17.82 -2.95
N TRP A 321 -6.53 17.90 -2.61
CA TRP A 321 -7.65 17.96 -3.52
C TRP A 321 -7.70 19.29 -4.32
N LYS A 322 -7.83 19.21 -5.64
CA LYS A 322 -8.05 20.30 -6.61
C LYS A 322 -9.07 19.89 -7.66
N ASP A 323 -10.09 20.69 -8.00
CA ASP A 323 -11.21 20.40 -8.92
C ASP A 323 -10.97 19.40 -10.09
N THR A 324 -9.79 19.36 -10.72
CA THR A 324 -9.43 18.40 -11.79
C THR A 324 -8.93 17.03 -11.32
N TYR A 325 -8.84 16.79 -10.02
CA TYR A 325 -8.29 15.60 -9.37
C TYR A 325 -9.23 15.14 -8.23
N ASP A 326 -10.50 14.89 -8.53
CA ASP A 326 -11.66 14.90 -7.60
C ASP A 326 -11.86 13.71 -6.71
N SER A 327 -10.88 12.83 -6.72
CA SER A 327 -10.87 11.59 -5.99
C SER A 327 -9.42 11.22 -5.70
N LEU A 328 -9.17 10.49 -4.61
CA LEU A 328 -7.85 9.92 -4.38
C LEU A 328 -7.45 8.97 -5.53
N ALA A 329 -8.39 8.15 -5.99
CA ALA A 329 -8.20 7.20 -7.11
C ALA A 329 -7.81 7.89 -8.43
N GLU A 330 -7.99 9.22 -8.51
CA GLU A 330 -7.64 10.05 -9.67
C GLU A 330 -6.77 11.25 -9.24
N SER A 331 -6.05 11.15 -8.12
CA SER A 331 -5.29 12.27 -7.55
C SER A 331 -3.99 12.57 -8.28
N ALA A 332 -3.51 11.62 -9.10
CA ALA A 332 -2.20 11.62 -9.71
C ALA A 332 -1.06 11.77 -8.68
N LEU A 333 -1.17 11.06 -7.54
CA LEU A 333 -0.25 11.16 -6.41
C LEU A 333 1.22 10.90 -6.78
N TYR A 334 1.50 10.09 -7.81
CA TYR A 334 2.87 9.82 -8.28
C TYR A 334 3.65 11.08 -8.65
N PHE A 335 3.01 12.19 -9.07
CA PHE A 335 3.70 13.47 -9.28
C PHE A 335 4.42 13.97 -8.02
N ALA A 336 3.94 13.60 -6.83
CA ALA A 336 4.56 13.98 -5.56
C ALA A 336 5.95 13.35 -5.38
N VAL A 337 6.22 12.23 -6.04
CA VAL A 337 7.46 11.46 -5.89
C VAL A 337 8.22 11.28 -7.21
N GLN A 338 7.69 11.79 -8.32
CA GLN A 338 8.34 11.77 -9.64
C GLN A 338 9.58 12.67 -9.67
N ILE A 339 10.75 12.12 -9.41
CA ILE A 339 12.04 12.80 -9.62
C ILE A 339 12.38 12.79 -11.12
N PRO A 340 12.69 13.95 -11.74
CA PRO A 340 13.08 14.02 -13.14
C PRO A 340 14.25 13.10 -13.48
N GLN A 341 14.18 12.49 -14.67
CA GLN A 341 15.34 11.82 -15.25
C GLN A 341 16.49 12.81 -15.42
N ASP A 342 17.72 12.35 -15.19
CA ASP A 342 18.94 13.16 -15.32
C ASP A 342 18.91 14.50 -14.56
N ILE A 343 18.28 14.54 -13.38
CA ILE A 343 18.10 15.76 -12.56
C ILE A 343 19.38 16.61 -12.41
N ASP A 344 20.54 15.97 -12.33
CA ASP A 344 21.84 16.65 -12.18
C ASP A 344 22.23 17.49 -13.40
N LEU A 345 21.68 17.18 -14.59
CA LEU A 345 21.92 17.88 -15.85
C LEU A 345 20.90 19.00 -16.11
N LEU A 346 19.83 19.06 -15.33
CA LEU A 346 18.74 20.02 -15.51
C LEU A 346 19.09 21.40 -14.92
N LYS A 347 18.47 22.45 -15.46
CA LYS A 347 18.56 23.79 -14.85
C LYS A 347 17.78 23.83 -13.52
N PRO A 348 18.13 24.72 -12.57
CA PRO A 348 17.46 24.80 -11.28
C PRO A 348 15.93 24.86 -11.34
N GLU A 349 15.36 25.58 -12.32
CA GLU A 349 13.91 25.70 -12.53
C GLU A 349 13.25 24.41 -13.07
N GLU A 350 14.01 23.52 -13.70
CA GLU A 350 13.56 22.25 -14.27
C GLU A 350 13.69 21.09 -13.25
N LYS A 351 14.55 21.23 -12.23
CA LYS A 351 14.84 20.18 -11.22
C LYS A 351 13.67 19.83 -10.32
N GLN A 352 12.67 20.71 -10.19
CA GLN A 352 11.44 20.40 -9.47
C GLN A 352 10.63 19.28 -10.18
N GLY A 353 10.85 19.09 -11.49
CA GLY A 353 10.08 18.18 -12.32
C GLY A 353 8.64 18.61 -12.51
N ASP A 354 7.87 17.73 -13.15
CA ASP A 354 6.48 18.03 -13.47
C ASP A 354 5.62 18.03 -12.20
N LEU A 355 4.63 18.90 -12.21
CA LEU A 355 3.61 19.02 -11.18
C LEU A 355 2.25 18.70 -11.80
N ARG A 356 1.30 18.33 -10.95
CA ARG A 356 -0.10 18.13 -11.35
C ARG A 356 -0.63 19.33 -12.15
N GLN A 357 -1.01 19.07 -13.40
CA GLN A 357 -1.49 20.08 -14.35
C GLN A 357 -3.03 20.17 -14.35
N THR A 358 -3.58 21.24 -14.90
CA THR A 358 -5.04 21.31 -15.11
C THR A 358 -5.43 20.38 -16.26
N LEU A 359 -6.27 19.38 -15.97
CA LEU A 359 -6.74 18.42 -16.97
C LEU A 359 -7.93 18.99 -17.79
N PRO A 360 -8.03 18.64 -19.09
CA PRO A 360 -9.22 18.89 -19.89
C PRO A 360 -10.51 18.40 -19.22
N LYS A 361 -11.57 19.20 -19.31
CA LYS A 361 -12.88 18.90 -18.71
C LYS A 361 -13.80 18.08 -19.62
N ASP A 362 -13.58 18.14 -20.92
CA ASP A 362 -14.43 17.47 -21.90
C ASP A 362 -14.07 15.97 -21.99
N ASP A 363 -15.06 15.14 -22.33
CA ASP A 363 -14.90 13.68 -22.43
C ASP A 363 -14.77 13.16 -23.86
N ASP A 364 -14.52 14.05 -24.82
CA ASP A 364 -14.19 13.65 -26.19
C ASP A 364 -12.80 13.00 -26.29
N ASN A 365 -12.57 12.23 -27.37
CA ASN A 365 -11.30 11.50 -27.57
C ASN A 365 -10.07 12.42 -27.55
N ALA A 366 -10.13 13.63 -28.10
CA ALA A 366 -8.97 14.53 -28.10
C ALA A 366 -8.65 15.04 -26.69
N SER A 367 -9.68 15.26 -25.88
CA SER A 367 -9.54 15.62 -24.46
C SER A 367 -9.04 14.44 -23.62
N GLN A 368 -9.46 13.21 -23.91
CA GLN A 368 -8.93 11.98 -23.30
C GLN A 368 -7.46 11.75 -23.67
N ASP A 369 -7.12 11.79 -24.96
CA ASP A 369 -5.74 11.68 -25.45
C ASP A 369 -4.85 12.75 -24.80
N LYS A 370 -5.37 13.98 -24.65
CA LYS A 370 -4.64 15.06 -23.99
C LYS A 370 -4.48 14.83 -22.49
N ARG A 371 -5.47 14.24 -21.81
CA ARG A 371 -5.34 13.83 -20.40
C ARG A 371 -4.25 12.78 -20.24
N ASP A 372 -4.26 11.76 -21.10
CA ASP A 372 -3.25 10.70 -21.10
C ASP A 372 -1.85 11.30 -21.31
N GLU A 373 -1.67 12.20 -22.29
CA GLU A 373 -0.39 12.90 -22.52
C GLU A 373 0.07 13.71 -21.30
N LEU A 374 -0.84 14.40 -20.61
CA LEU A 374 -0.53 15.21 -19.43
C LEU A 374 -0.21 14.37 -18.18
N LEU A 375 -0.66 13.12 -18.14
CA LEU A 375 -0.44 12.18 -17.05
C LEU A 375 0.71 11.20 -17.36
N ASP A 376 1.15 11.14 -18.61
CA ASP A 376 2.28 10.30 -19.00
C ASP A 376 3.62 10.97 -18.66
N THR A 377 3.97 10.94 -17.37
CA THR A 377 5.22 11.50 -16.87
C THR A 377 6.00 10.47 -16.08
N ASP A 378 7.19 10.11 -16.54
CA ASP A 378 8.10 9.21 -15.84
C ASP A 378 9.15 9.92 -15.01
N GLY A 379 9.78 9.17 -14.11
CA GLY A 379 10.89 9.65 -13.29
C GLY A 379 11.94 8.57 -13.07
N ALA A 380 13.08 8.97 -12.53
CA ALA A 380 14.16 8.06 -12.17
C ALA A 380 14.74 8.42 -10.80
N LEU A 381 15.11 7.39 -10.03
CA LEU A 381 15.87 7.58 -8.81
C LEU A 381 17.32 7.93 -9.20
N PRO A 382 17.88 9.06 -8.75
CA PRO A 382 19.24 9.42 -9.07
C PRO A 382 20.23 8.35 -8.58
N PRO A 383 21.24 7.95 -9.36
CA PRO A 383 22.19 6.91 -8.97
C PRO A 383 22.88 7.19 -7.63
N TRP A 384 23.23 8.46 -7.36
CA TRP A 384 23.87 8.86 -6.10
C TRP A 384 22.97 8.57 -4.88
N LEU A 385 21.65 8.75 -5.01
CA LEU A 385 20.70 8.49 -3.93
C LEU A 385 20.50 6.99 -3.75
N ALA A 386 20.39 6.24 -4.84
CA ALA A 386 20.30 4.78 -4.80
C ALA A 386 21.54 4.16 -4.11
N GLU A 387 22.74 4.64 -4.46
CA GLU A 387 23.98 4.24 -3.78
C GLU A 387 23.97 4.62 -2.31
N THR A 388 23.52 5.82 -1.97
CA THR A 388 23.44 6.26 -0.57
C THR A 388 22.48 5.40 0.24
N ILE A 389 21.32 5.02 -0.31
CA ILE A 389 20.37 4.11 0.33
C ILE A 389 21.03 2.77 0.63
N VAL A 390 21.63 2.13 -0.37
CA VAL A 390 22.31 0.84 -0.18
C VAL A 390 23.45 0.94 0.83
N ASN A 391 24.26 2.00 0.76
CA ASN A 391 25.35 2.21 1.69
C ASN A 391 24.83 2.40 3.14
N VAL A 392 23.74 3.12 3.34
CA VAL A 392 23.11 3.26 4.66
C VAL A 392 22.57 1.93 5.17
N LEU A 393 21.93 1.11 4.32
CA LEU A 393 21.52 -0.23 4.73
C LEU A 393 22.71 -1.07 5.21
N ILE A 394 23.82 -1.06 4.46
CA ILE A 394 25.05 -1.77 4.82
C ILE A 394 25.58 -1.25 6.16
N GLU A 395 25.75 0.07 6.32
CA GLU A 395 26.23 0.69 7.56
C GLU A 395 25.37 0.31 8.77
N VAL A 396 24.05 0.26 8.60
CA VAL A 396 23.10 0.00 9.67
C VAL A 396 22.97 -1.49 9.98
N PHE A 397 23.01 -2.40 9.01
CA PHE A 397 22.62 -3.80 9.20
C PHE A 397 23.69 -4.84 8.95
N ALA A 398 24.71 -4.56 8.13
CA ALA A 398 25.75 -5.55 7.85
C ALA A 398 26.63 -5.78 9.09
N ASP A 399 27.21 -6.97 9.19
CA ASP A 399 28.28 -7.20 10.17
C ASP A 399 29.47 -6.26 9.85
N PRO A 400 30.23 -5.75 10.84
CA PRO A 400 31.42 -4.95 10.57
C PRO A 400 32.43 -5.59 9.61
N ASN A 401 32.53 -6.92 9.57
CA ASN A 401 33.38 -7.64 8.63
C ASN A 401 32.83 -7.64 7.19
N GLU A 402 31.54 -7.37 7.02
CA GLU A 402 30.85 -7.25 5.73
C GLU A 402 30.67 -5.78 5.31
N GLY A 403 31.02 -4.82 6.16
CA GLY A 403 30.98 -3.37 5.85
C GLY A 403 30.09 -2.53 6.78
N GLY A 404 29.50 -3.12 7.81
CA GLY A 404 28.71 -2.39 8.80
C GLY A 404 29.51 -1.35 9.59
N ASP A 405 28.84 -0.29 10.03
CA ASP A 405 29.47 0.79 10.81
C ASP A 405 29.60 0.36 12.28
N GLU A 406 30.84 0.16 12.74
CA GLU A 406 31.15 -0.30 14.11
C GLU A 406 30.57 0.60 15.20
N ASP A 407 30.49 1.92 14.97
CA ASP A 407 29.92 2.84 15.95
C ASP A 407 28.41 2.67 16.04
N VAL A 408 27.71 2.52 14.91
CA VAL A 408 26.28 2.22 14.89
C VAL A 408 26.00 0.91 15.64
N GLN A 409 26.72 -0.17 15.31
CA GLN A 409 26.56 -1.47 15.97
C GLN A 409 26.86 -1.37 17.48
N GLY A 410 27.95 -0.69 17.85
CA GLY A 410 28.38 -0.53 19.24
C GLY A 410 27.40 0.29 20.09
N ARG A 411 26.77 1.32 19.52
CA ARG A 411 25.78 2.17 20.22
C ARG A 411 24.47 1.44 20.47
N LEU A 412 24.00 0.64 19.51
CA LEU A 412 22.71 -0.07 19.62
C LEU A 412 22.76 -1.25 20.60
N LYS A 413 23.93 -1.85 20.81
CA LYS A 413 24.19 -2.96 21.77
C LYS A 413 23.31 -4.19 21.57
N ASP A 414 22.66 -4.33 20.43
CA ASP A 414 21.74 -5.42 20.08
C ASP A 414 22.43 -6.73 19.71
N GLY A 415 23.77 -6.76 19.75
CA GLY A 415 24.57 -7.91 19.37
C GLY A 415 24.62 -8.07 17.85
N THR A 416 25.14 -9.19 17.39
CA THR A 416 25.11 -9.54 15.96
C THR A 416 23.71 -10.04 15.61
N LEU A 417 22.82 -9.11 15.28
CA LEU A 417 21.57 -9.44 14.60
C LEU A 417 21.88 -9.87 13.17
N SER A 418 21.17 -10.89 12.70
CA SER A 418 21.20 -11.25 11.29
C SER A 418 20.57 -10.13 10.45
N HIS A 419 20.82 -10.16 9.16
CA HIS A 419 20.11 -9.34 8.16
C HIS A 419 19.59 -10.26 7.05
N PRO A 420 18.67 -9.79 6.18
CA PRO A 420 18.11 -10.58 5.09
C PRO A 420 19.19 -11.25 4.26
N ARG A 421 18.93 -12.47 3.80
CA ARG A 421 19.77 -13.24 2.87
C ARG A 421 18.99 -13.65 1.61
N ASN A 422 18.02 -12.81 1.22
CA ASN A 422 17.10 -13.12 0.12
C ASN A 422 17.65 -12.75 -1.28
N LEU A 423 18.59 -11.79 -1.36
CA LEU A 423 19.21 -11.31 -2.61
C LEU A 423 20.69 -11.73 -2.70
N GLY A 424 21.23 -11.80 -3.92
CA GLY A 424 22.60 -12.27 -4.17
C GLY A 424 23.69 -11.19 -4.06
N GLY A 425 23.33 -9.91 -3.90
CA GLY A 425 24.29 -8.80 -3.74
C GLY A 425 25.38 -8.75 -4.81
N GLN A 426 26.63 -8.50 -4.40
CA GLN A 426 27.76 -8.42 -5.32
C GLN A 426 27.98 -9.71 -6.13
N ALA A 427 27.70 -10.88 -5.54
CA ALA A 427 27.88 -12.16 -6.22
C ALA A 427 26.94 -12.32 -7.42
N PHE A 428 25.68 -11.91 -7.27
CA PHE A 428 24.74 -11.87 -8.40
C PHE A 428 25.22 -10.87 -9.46
N HIS A 429 25.59 -9.65 -9.05
CA HIS A 429 26.06 -8.61 -9.97
C HIS A 429 27.29 -9.04 -10.77
N ASP A 430 28.28 -9.67 -10.13
CA ASP A 430 29.48 -10.15 -10.80
C ASP A 430 29.19 -11.34 -11.72
N SER A 431 28.17 -12.14 -11.44
CA SER A 431 27.71 -13.19 -12.36
C SER A 431 27.27 -12.61 -13.71
N LEU A 432 26.62 -11.43 -13.72
CA LEU A 432 26.19 -10.73 -14.93
C LEU A 432 27.36 -10.19 -15.78
N LYS A 433 28.53 -9.97 -15.17
CA LYS A 433 29.75 -9.58 -15.90
C LYS A 433 30.35 -10.76 -16.66
N ASN A 434 30.18 -11.96 -16.12
CA ASN A 434 30.74 -13.19 -16.67
C ASN A 434 29.81 -13.87 -17.69
N THR A 435 28.51 -13.54 -17.69
CA THR A 435 27.55 -14.05 -18.68
C THR A 435 26.45 -13.04 -19.00
N THR A 436 26.24 -12.77 -20.29
CA THR A 436 25.11 -11.96 -20.80
C THR A 436 24.02 -12.82 -21.44
N GLN A 437 24.13 -14.15 -21.36
CA GLN A 437 23.24 -15.09 -22.05
C GLN A 437 21.76 -14.89 -21.67
N ARG A 438 21.49 -14.52 -20.41
CA ARG A 438 20.13 -14.25 -19.93
C ARG A 438 19.52 -13.03 -20.59
N ILE A 439 20.27 -11.92 -20.67
CA ILE A 439 19.82 -10.68 -21.33
C ILE A 439 19.57 -10.95 -22.81
N GLU A 440 20.48 -11.68 -23.48
CA GLU A 440 20.33 -12.08 -24.88
C GLU A 440 19.06 -12.92 -25.10
N ARG A 441 18.80 -13.88 -24.21
CA ARG A 441 17.60 -14.72 -24.26
C ARG A 441 16.32 -13.89 -24.13
N TRP A 442 16.27 -12.95 -23.19
CA TRP A 442 15.11 -12.07 -23.02
C TRP A 442 14.88 -11.15 -24.22
N LEU A 443 15.93 -10.59 -24.81
CA LEU A 443 15.82 -9.83 -26.05
C LEU A 443 15.25 -10.66 -27.20
N GLN A 444 15.66 -11.93 -27.33
CA GLN A 444 15.10 -12.85 -28.33
C GLN A 444 13.61 -13.13 -28.11
N VAL A 445 13.21 -13.36 -26.86
CA VAL A 445 11.80 -13.56 -26.47
C VAL A 445 10.97 -12.32 -26.78
N LEU A 446 11.52 -11.13 -26.59
CA LEU A 446 10.92 -9.86 -26.94
C LEU A 446 10.94 -9.53 -28.43
N GLY A 447 11.60 -10.34 -29.27
CA GLY A 447 11.77 -10.08 -30.70
C GLY A 447 12.68 -8.89 -31.01
N ILE A 448 13.60 -8.53 -30.10
CA ILE A 448 14.52 -7.40 -30.24
C ILE A 448 15.90 -7.92 -30.67
N ASP A 449 16.19 -7.82 -31.97
CA ASP A 449 17.48 -8.25 -32.52
C ASP A 449 18.63 -7.26 -32.28
N ASN A 450 18.31 -5.98 -32.06
CA ASN A 450 19.30 -4.91 -31.85
C ASN A 450 18.81 -3.87 -30.82
N PRO A 451 19.32 -3.89 -29.58
CA PRO A 451 18.96 -2.94 -28.53
C PRO A 451 19.67 -1.56 -28.66
N MET A 452 20.13 -1.22 -29.88
CA MET A 452 20.91 -0.03 -30.26
C MET A 452 22.34 0.05 -29.72
N ILE A 453 22.70 -0.79 -28.75
CA ILE A 453 24.03 -0.87 -28.12
C ILE A 453 24.50 -2.32 -28.04
N SER A 454 25.79 -2.54 -27.78
CA SER A 454 26.30 -3.91 -27.58
C SER A 454 25.71 -4.55 -26.31
N LEU A 455 25.66 -5.89 -26.22
CA LEU A 455 25.18 -6.58 -25.02
C LEU A 455 25.99 -6.23 -23.76
N GLU A 456 27.30 -5.97 -23.91
CA GLU A 456 28.16 -5.56 -22.80
C GLU A 456 27.80 -4.15 -22.30
N GLU A 457 27.55 -3.22 -23.22
CA GLU A 457 27.07 -1.87 -22.90
C GLU A 457 25.66 -1.91 -22.32
N LEU A 458 24.77 -2.73 -22.86
CA LEU A 458 23.42 -2.90 -22.33
C LEU A 458 23.45 -3.36 -20.88
N ARG A 459 24.26 -4.38 -20.57
CA ARG A 459 24.48 -4.83 -19.19
C ARG A 459 24.97 -3.68 -18.29
N LYS A 460 25.84 -2.80 -18.78
CA LYS A 460 26.33 -1.61 -18.05
C LYS A 460 25.25 -0.58 -17.79
N VAL A 461 24.28 -0.45 -18.68
CA VAL A 461 23.18 0.51 -18.54
C VAL A 461 22.10 -0.01 -17.61
N ILE A 462 21.71 -1.29 -17.72
CA ILE A 462 20.61 -1.86 -16.92
C ILE A 462 21.06 -2.32 -15.52
N ALA A 463 22.34 -2.60 -15.34
CA ALA A 463 22.92 -2.99 -14.06
C ALA A 463 24.27 -2.27 -13.85
N PRO A 464 24.29 -0.92 -13.73
CA PRO A 464 25.53 -0.16 -13.57
C PRO A 464 26.35 -0.65 -12.38
N ASP A 465 27.67 -0.55 -12.52
CA ASP A 465 28.59 -0.82 -11.42
C ASP A 465 28.50 0.30 -10.37
N PRO A 466 28.41 -0.02 -9.07
CA PRO A 466 28.39 1.00 -8.03
C PRO A 466 29.71 1.79 -8.04
N VAL A 467 29.62 3.11 -7.89
CA VAL A 467 30.79 4.00 -7.90
C VAL A 467 31.41 4.09 -6.52
N ASN A 468 30.59 4.30 -5.48
CA ASN A 468 31.08 4.59 -4.13
C ASN A 468 31.07 3.36 -3.19
N ILE A 469 30.48 2.24 -3.60
CA ILE A 469 30.40 1.01 -2.80
C ILE A 469 31.35 -0.03 -3.39
N LYS A 470 32.33 -0.48 -2.59
CA LYS A 470 33.35 -1.44 -3.06
C LYS A 470 32.83 -2.88 -3.19
N ASN A 471 31.95 -3.28 -2.28
CA ASN A 471 31.39 -4.62 -2.21
C ASN A 471 30.02 -4.55 -1.54
N VAL A 472 28.97 -5.01 -2.24
CA VAL A 472 27.63 -5.16 -1.67
C VAL A 472 27.50 -6.56 -1.09
N PRO A 473 27.28 -6.74 0.23
CA PRO A 473 27.17 -8.07 0.84
C PRO A 473 26.00 -8.87 0.27
N GLU A 474 26.09 -10.19 0.39
CA GLU A 474 24.94 -11.07 0.12
C GLU A 474 23.75 -10.63 0.99
N GLY A 475 22.55 -10.68 0.42
CA GLY A 475 21.31 -10.27 1.07
C GLY A 475 20.90 -8.82 0.85
N PHE A 476 21.84 -7.95 0.45
CA PHE A 476 21.58 -6.54 0.19
C PHE A 476 21.22 -6.27 -1.27
N PRO A 477 20.34 -5.29 -1.56
CA PRO A 477 20.07 -4.86 -2.91
C PRO A 477 21.25 -4.10 -3.50
N MET A 478 21.48 -4.26 -4.80
CA MET A 478 22.36 -3.40 -5.58
C MET A 478 21.70 -2.02 -5.81
N PRO A 479 22.48 -0.95 -6.02
CA PRO A 479 21.92 0.38 -6.30
C PRO A 479 20.98 0.40 -7.51
N TRP A 480 21.29 -0.35 -8.57
CA TRP A 480 20.41 -0.44 -9.73
C TRP A 480 19.09 -1.17 -9.44
N GLN A 481 19.07 -2.09 -8.47
CA GLN A 481 17.82 -2.71 -8.01
C GLN A 481 16.96 -1.67 -7.29
N MET A 482 17.55 -0.78 -6.48
CA MET A 482 16.81 0.33 -5.87
C MET A 482 16.24 1.31 -6.92
N MET A 483 16.97 1.56 -8.01
CA MET A 483 16.45 2.37 -9.13
C MET A 483 15.25 1.70 -9.81
N ALA A 484 15.32 0.38 -10.05
CA ALA A 484 14.22 -0.40 -10.60
C ALA A 484 13.02 -0.49 -9.65
N THR A 485 13.26 -0.67 -8.35
CA THR A 485 12.24 -0.63 -7.28
C THR A 485 11.48 0.68 -7.29
N TYR A 486 12.19 1.81 -7.35
CA TYR A 486 11.56 3.12 -7.46
C TYR A 486 10.71 3.29 -8.73
N ARG A 487 11.20 2.84 -9.89
CA ARG A 487 10.40 2.89 -11.14
C ARG A 487 9.18 1.99 -11.08
N PHE A 488 9.29 0.83 -10.44
CA PHE A 488 8.14 -0.05 -10.22
C PHE A 488 7.11 0.58 -9.29
N MET A 489 7.56 1.22 -8.20
CA MET A 489 6.69 2.03 -7.34
C MET A 489 5.99 3.14 -8.14
N LEU A 490 6.70 3.92 -8.97
CA LEU A 490 6.08 4.96 -9.80
C LEU A 490 4.99 4.39 -10.72
N SER A 491 5.29 3.26 -11.39
CA SER A 491 4.35 2.57 -12.27
C SER A 491 3.09 2.11 -11.52
N TRP A 492 3.28 1.57 -10.31
CA TRP A 492 2.19 1.18 -9.42
C TRP A 492 1.35 2.38 -8.96
N LEU A 493 1.98 3.49 -8.57
CA LEU A 493 1.27 4.70 -8.16
C LEU A 493 0.52 5.34 -9.33
N LYS A 494 1.09 5.40 -10.53
CA LYS A 494 0.38 5.85 -11.74
C LYS A 494 -0.92 5.06 -11.93
N ARG A 495 -0.84 3.73 -11.82
CA ARG A 495 -2.03 2.89 -11.95
C ARG A 495 -3.04 3.11 -10.84
N SER A 496 -2.58 3.14 -9.58
CA SER A 496 -3.45 3.21 -8.40
C SER A 496 -4.16 4.57 -8.24
N TYR A 497 -3.55 5.65 -8.74
CA TYR A 497 -4.01 7.03 -8.51
C TYR A 497 -4.34 7.82 -9.79
N VAL A 498 -4.31 7.19 -10.97
CA VAL A 498 -4.73 7.81 -12.25
C VAL A 498 -5.67 6.90 -13.02
N SER A 499 -5.32 5.62 -13.11
CA SER A 499 -6.05 4.66 -13.94
C SER A 499 -6.95 3.79 -13.08
N SER A 500 -8.04 4.39 -12.58
CA SER A 500 -9.03 3.67 -11.79
C SER A 500 -10.07 2.98 -12.68
N PHE A 501 -10.86 2.08 -12.08
CA PHE A 501 -12.03 1.46 -12.72
C PHE A 501 -13.26 2.40 -12.71
N ALA A 502 -13.10 3.70 -12.45
CA ALA A 502 -14.22 4.64 -12.33
C ALA A 502 -14.89 4.90 -13.68
N ILE A 503 -16.22 4.98 -13.67
CA ILE A 503 -17.03 5.37 -14.83
C ILE A 503 -17.99 6.48 -14.39
N ASP A 504 -17.90 7.64 -15.04
CA ASP A 504 -18.87 8.71 -14.83
C ASP A 504 -20.26 8.27 -15.33
N LYS A 505 -21.29 8.47 -14.50
CA LYS A 505 -22.66 8.20 -14.90
C LYS A 505 -23.03 9.07 -16.10
N PRO A 506 -23.48 8.49 -17.22
CA PRO A 506 -23.94 9.28 -18.35
C PRO A 506 -25.14 10.16 -17.96
N PRO A 507 -25.23 11.41 -18.45
CA PRO A 507 -26.35 12.28 -18.15
C PRO A 507 -27.64 11.73 -18.74
N PRO A 508 -28.80 11.91 -18.08
CA PRO A 508 -30.08 11.51 -18.63
C PRO A 508 -30.41 12.37 -19.87
N PRO A 509 -31.17 11.83 -20.84
CA PRO A 509 -31.57 12.61 -22.01
C PRO A 509 -32.45 13.81 -21.61
N GLU A 510 -32.14 15.01 -22.13
CA GLU A 510 -32.65 16.31 -21.64
C GLU A 510 -34.19 16.52 -21.71
N ILE A 511 -34.97 15.65 -22.37
CA ILE A 511 -36.42 15.85 -22.54
C ILE A 511 -37.20 14.53 -22.40
N PHE A 512 -37.62 14.22 -21.16
CA PHE A 512 -38.56 13.17 -20.72
C PHE A 512 -37.92 11.95 -20.03
N THR A 513 -38.14 11.83 -18.72
CA THR A 513 -37.80 10.67 -17.88
C THR A 513 -38.99 9.70 -17.81
N VAL A 514 -38.78 8.44 -18.21
CA VAL A 514 -39.74 7.35 -17.98
C VAL A 514 -39.35 6.67 -16.66
N PRO A 515 -40.28 6.40 -15.73
CA PRO A 515 -39.93 5.76 -14.46
C PRO A 515 -39.35 4.35 -14.66
N ALA A 516 -38.32 4.03 -13.88
CA ALA A 516 -37.48 2.82 -13.98
C ALA A 516 -38.20 1.48 -13.67
N SER A 517 -39.47 1.51 -13.26
CA SER A 517 -40.18 0.37 -12.67
C SER A 517 -40.64 -0.72 -13.67
N ASP A 518 -40.58 -0.48 -14.97
CA ASP A 518 -41.32 -1.29 -15.95
C ASP A 518 -40.47 -2.32 -16.74
N LEU A 519 -39.17 -2.44 -16.46
CA LEU A 519 -38.24 -3.20 -17.32
C LEU A 519 -37.90 -4.62 -16.86
N GLY A 520 -38.32 -5.04 -15.67
CA GLY A 520 -38.35 -6.46 -15.25
C GLY A 520 -37.06 -7.24 -15.54
N LEU A 521 -35.89 -6.63 -15.30
CA LEU A 521 -34.61 -7.31 -15.48
C LEU A 521 -34.42 -8.33 -14.35
N GLN A 522 -34.25 -9.59 -14.73
CA GLN A 522 -33.95 -10.68 -13.80
C GLN A 522 -32.44 -10.70 -13.54
N PRO A 523 -32.02 -11.06 -12.32
CA PRO A 523 -30.61 -11.21 -12.00
C PRO A 523 -29.95 -12.32 -12.85
N PRO A 524 -28.61 -12.31 -12.94
CA PRO A 524 -27.81 -13.31 -13.61
C PRO A 524 -28.14 -14.75 -13.20
N ASP A 525 -28.06 -15.67 -14.16
CA ASP A 525 -28.25 -17.10 -13.95
C ASP A 525 -26.89 -17.78 -13.81
N PHE A 526 -26.58 -18.19 -12.59
CA PHE A 526 -25.31 -18.83 -12.21
C PHE A 526 -25.46 -20.32 -11.90
N SER A 527 -26.55 -20.96 -12.36
CA SER A 527 -26.84 -22.37 -12.08
C SER A 527 -25.83 -23.38 -12.66
N GLY A 528 -24.83 -22.91 -13.42
CA GLY A 528 -23.72 -23.69 -13.97
C GLY A 528 -22.43 -23.69 -13.15
N VAL A 529 -22.33 -22.89 -12.08
CA VAL A 529 -21.13 -22.80 -11.22
C VAL A 529 -21.20 -23.95 -10.18
N ASP A 530 -20.25 -24.88 -10.20
CA ASP A 530 -20.20 -25.97 -9.20
C ASP A 530 -19.50 -25.49 -7.92
N PRO A 531 -20.18 -25.46 -6.76
CA PRO A 531 -19.60 -25.03 -5.49
C PRO A 531 -18.47 -25.95 -4.96
N ASN A 532 -18.15 -27.05 -5.64
CA ASN A 532 -17.04 -27.95 -5.28
C ASN A 532 -15.79 -27.79 -6.16
N ASP A 533 -15.83 -26.95 -7.20
CA ASP A 533 -14.67 -26.64 -8.05
C ASP A 533 -13.66 -25.71 -7.32
N ASP A 534 -12.47 -25.53 -7.89
CA ASP A 534 -11.47 -24.66 -7.28
C ASP A 534 -11.85 -23.17 -7.39
N PRO A 535 -11.39 -22.30 -6.47
CA PRO A 535 -11.81 -20.89 -6.41
C PRO A 535 -11.59 -20.10 -7.70
N VAL A 536 -10.70 -20.55 -8.59
CA VAL A 536 -10.40 -19.89 -9.87
C VAL A 536 -11.38 -20.33 -10.92
N SER A 537 -11.63 -21.63 -11.10
CA SER A 537 -12.67 -22.06 -12.04
C SER A 537 -13.99 -21.36 -11.74
N GLN A 538 -14.32 -21.23 -10.44
CA GLN A 538 -15.49 -20.49 -9.95
C GLN A 538 -15.43 -18.98 -10.21
N THR A 539 -14.33 -18.28 -9.87
CA THR A 539 -14.09 -16.85 -10.21
C THR A 539 -14.46 -16.57 -11.67
N CYS A 540 -14.11 -17.50 -12.54
CA CYS A 540 -13.93 -17.23 -13.94
C CYS A 540 -15.11 -17.67 -14.76
N GLU A 541 -15.75 -18.78 -14.38
CA GLU A 541 -17.11 -19.12 -14.80
C GLU A 541 -18.09 -18.05 -14.39
N THR A 542 -17.83 -17.33 -13.29
CA THR A 542 -18.76 -16.31 -12.85
C THR A 542 -18.47 -14.90 -13.34
N VAL A 543 -17.21 -14.52 -13.64
CA VAL A 543 -16.95 -13.36 -14.52
C VAL A 543 -17.47 -13.65 -15.94
N ALA A 544 -17.39 -14.90 -16.42
CA ALA A 544 -17.99 -15.30 -17.69
C ALA A 544 -19.52 -15.25 -17.66
N ALA A 545 -20.15 -15.68 -16.57
CA ALA A 545 -21.61 -15.62 -16.40
C ALA A 545 -22.11 -14.20 -16.07
N LEU A 546 -21.29 -13.35 -15.44
CA LEU A 546 -21.45 -11.90 -15.33
C LEU A 546 -21.56 -11.27 -16.70
N LEU A 547 -20.56 -11.56 -17.53
CA LEU A 547 -20.48 -11.04 -18.88
C LEU A 547 -21.58 -11.65 -19.74
N ASP A 548 -21.91 -12.94 -19.60
CA ASP A 548 -23.02 -13.61 -20.28
C ASP A 548 -24.40 -13.07 -19.85
N TRP A 549 -24.57 -12.69 -18.58
CA TRP A 549 -25.77 -11.97 -18.13
C TRP A 549 -25.81 -10.54 -18.66
N LEU A 550 -24.70 -9.80 -18.56
CA LEU A 550 -24.55 -8.48 -19.17
C LEU A 550 -24.91 -8.59 -20.65
N PHE A 551 -24.45 -9.64 -21.35
CA PHE A 551 -24.79 -10.02 -22.72
C PHE A 551 -26.27 -10.28 -22.95
N LYS A 552 -26.89 -11.09 -22.10
CA LYS A 552 -28.32 -11.42 -22.20
C LYS A 552 -29.18 -10.20 -21.93
N THR A 553 -28.79 -9.36 -20.98
CA THR A 553 -29.41 -8.08 -20.65
C THR A 553 -29.21 -7.08 -21.79
N LEU A 554 -28.01 -6.98 -22.36
CA LEU A 554 -27.70 -6.21 -23.57
C LEU A 554 -28.49 -6.67 -24.77
N LYS A 555 -28.62 -7.97 -24.99
CA LYS A 555 -29.38 -8.52 -26.12
C LYS A 555 -30.87 -8.23 -25.96
N LYS A 556 -31.41 -8.34 -24.75
CA LYS A 556 -32.81 -7.98 -24.43
C LYS A 556 -33.03 -6.47 -24.57
N ALA A 557 -32.11 -5.65 -24.07
CA ALA A 557 -32.19 -4.19 -24.15
C ALA A 557 -31.96 -3.70 -25.59
N ALA A 558 -31.00 -4.24 -26.33
CA ALA A 558 -30.77 -3.96 -27.75
C ALA A 558 -31.95 -4.41 -28.62
N GLN A 559 -32.57 -5.56 -28.32
CA GLN A 559 -33.81 -5.99 -28.97
C GLN A 559 -34.96 -5.03 -28.67
N LEU A 560 -35.13 -4.60 -27.42
CA LEU A 560 -36.10 -3.57 -27.04
C LEU A 560 -35.81 -2.23 -27.76
N CYS A 561 -34.55 -1.82 -27.86
CA CYS A 561 -34.14 -0.60 -28.55
C CYS A 561 -34.35 -0.70 -30.07
N TYR A 562 -34.09 -1.87 -30.66
CA TYR A 562 -34.37 -2.17 -32.07
C TYR A 562 -35.87 -2.15 -32.37
N ASP A 563 -36.68 -2.72 -31.48
CA ASP A 563 -38.14 -2.72 -31.59
C ASP A 563 -38.73 -1.32 -31.41
N LEU A 564 -38.16 -0.51 -30.50
CA LEU A 564 -38.53 0.91 -30.30
C LEU A 564 -38.05 1.83 -31.44
N ALA A 565 -36.84 1.61 -31.99
CA ALA A 565 -36.29 2.38 -33.11
C ALA A 565 -37.10 2.18 -34.39
N LYS A 566 -37.55 0.94 -34.66
CA LYS A 566 -38.49 0.64 -35.75
C LYS A 566 -39.79 1.45 -35.69
N MET A 567 -40.16 1.97 -34.53
CA MET A 567 -41.42 2.67 -34.31
C MET A 567 -41.33 4.20 -34.47
N ALA A 568 -40.16 4.81 -34.74
CA ALA A 568 -39.97 6.25 -34.55
C ALA A 568 -39.21 7.02 -35.66
N ALA A 569 -39.76 8.15 -36.12
CA ALA A 569 -39.07 9.16 -36.93
C ALA A 569 -38.81 10.47 -36.14
N SER A 570 -37.53 10.86 -36.06
CA SER A 570 -36.93 12.18 -35.72
C SER A 570 -37.41 12.96 -34.48
N ALA A 571 -38.70 13.24 -34.27
CA ALA A 571 -39.23 13.73 -32.98
C ALA A 571 -39.63 12.58 -32.03
N ALA A 572 -39.69 11.36 -32.58
CA ALA A 572 -40.10 10.14 -31.89
C ALA A 572 -38.92 9.30 -31.33
N THR A 573 -37.67 9.74 -31.43
CA THR A 573 -36.51 9.00 -30.89
C THR A 573 -36.37 9.12 -29.38
N MET A 574 -37.16 9.98 -28.72
CA MET A 574 -37.09 10.20 -27.27
C MET A 574 -37.40 8.96 -26.43
N PRO A 575 -38.48 8.20 -26.68
CA PRO A 575 -38.72 6.94 -25.97
C PRO A 575 -37.60 5.92 -26.20
N ALA A 576 -36.98 5.90 -27.39
CA ALA A 576 -35.85 5.02 -27.67
C ALA A 576 -34.59 5.46 -26.89
N ARG A 577 -34.29 6.76 -26.82
CA ARG A 577 -33.19 7.29 -26.00
C ARG A 577 -33.40 7.02 -24.51
N ALA A 578 -34.61 7.23 -24.00
CA ALA A 578 -34.97 6.89 -22.62
C ALA A 578 -34.86 5.38 -22.37
N ALA A 579 -35.31 4.53 -23.30
CA ALA A 579 -35.19 3.08 -23.16
C ALA A 579 -33.75 2.58 -23.24
N ILE A 580 -32.89 3.18 -24.08
CA ILE A 580 -31.45 2.90 -24.11
C ILE A 580 -30.84 3.32 -22.76
N TYR A 581 -31.16 4.53 -22.29
CA TYR A 581 -30.62 5.04 -21.04
C TYR A 581 -31.03 4.18 -19.84
N TYR A 582 -32.33 3.97 -19.62
CA TYR A 582 -32.86 3.25 -18.46
C TYR A 582 -32.79 1.73 -18.57
N GLY A 583 -32.82 1.18 -19.78
CA GLY A 583 -32.78 -0.27 -20.01
C GLY A 583 -31.40 -0.83 -20.27
N LEU A 584 -30.42 0.01 -20.57
CA LEU A 584 -29.06 -0.43 -20.88
C LEU A 584 -27.99 0.38 -20.16
N THR A 585 -27.89 1.67 -20.43
CA THR A 585 -26.78 2.51 -19.95
C THR A 585 -26.72 2.57 -18.43
N LEU A 586 -27.85 2.83 -17.78
CA LEU A 586 -27.94 2.94 -16.33
C LEU A 586 -27.67 1.59 -15.63
N PRO A 587 -28.30 0.46 -16.01
CA PRO A 587 -27.96 -0.84 -15.44
C PRO A 587 -26.49 -1.26 -15.64
N MET A 588 -25.88 -0.92 -16.78
CA MET A 588 -24.45 -1.20 -17.03
C MET A 588 -23.55 -0.38 -16.11
N TRP A 589 -23.85 0.92 -15.93
CA TRP A 589 -23.13 1.78 -15.00
C TRP A 589 -23.30 1.27 -13.56
N GLU A 590 -24.52 0.94 -13.13
CA GLU A 590 -24.81 0.39 -11.79
C GLU A 590 -24.03 -0.92 -11.54
N ALA A 591 -23.95 -1.81 -12.53
CA ALA A 591 -23.17 -3.04 -12.42
C ALA A 591 -21.66 -2.79 -12.29
N ALA A 592 -21.11 -1.84 -13.08
CA ALA A 592 -19.70 -1.46 -13.00
C ALA A 592 -19.36 -0.81 -11.64
N GLU A 593 -20.20 0.09 -11.14
CA GLU A 593 -20.00 0.75 -9.85
C GLU A 593 -20.15 -0.23 -8.67
N ASN A 594 -21.12 -1.16 -8.71
CA ASN A 594 -21.23 -2.19 -7.67
C ASN A 594 -19.98 -3.09 -7.64
N MET A 595 -19.46 -3.49 -8.82
CA MET A 595 -18.22 -4.26 -8.91
C MET A 595 -17.02 -3.47 -8.34
N ARG A 596 -16.93 -2.17 -8.67
CA ARG A 596 -15.88 -1.31 -8.16
C ARG A 596 -15.95 -1.18 -6.64
N MET A 597 -17.14 -0.93 -6.08
CA MET A 597 -17.36 -0.83 -4.64
C MET A 597 -16.89 -2.12 -3.92
N VAL A 598 -17.16 -3.30 -4.48
CA VAL A 598 -16.66 -4.58 -3.95
C VAL A 598 -15.13 -4.68 -4.03
N LEU A 599 -14.53 -4.36 -5.17
CA LEU A 599 -13.06 -4.39 -5.34
C LEU A 599 -12.35 -3.40 -4.41
N VAL A 600 -12.95 -2.24 -4.15
CA VAL A 600 -12.49 -1.27 -3.15
C VAL A 600 -12.59 -1.85 -1.75
N HIS A 601 -13.71 -2.48 -1.40
CA HIS A 601 -13.90 -3.13 -0.08
C HIS A 601 -13.10 -4.43 0.10
N LEU A 602 -12.58 -5.00 -0.99
CA LEU A 602 -11.56 -6.04 -0.97
C LEU A 602 -10.14 -5.47 -0.82
N GLY A 603 -9.95 -4.16 -0.97
CA GLY A 603 -8.63 -3.51 -0.92
C GLY A 603 -7.87 -3.50 -2.25
N TYR A 604 -8.45 -3.97 -3.36
CA TYR A 604 -7.75 -4.02 -4.65
C TYR A 604 -7.73 -2.69 -5.41
N LEU A 605 -8.63 -1.76 -5.06
CA LEU A 605 -8.74 -0.44 -5.68
C LEU A 605 -8.76 0.66 -4.63
N MET A 606 -8.18 1.81 -4.96
CA MET A 606 -8.36 3.04 -4.19
C MET A 606 -9.82 3.48 -4.23
N PRO A 607 -10.42 3.92 -3.11
CA PRO A 607 -11.80 4.42 -3.09
C PRO A 607 -11.92 5.72 -3.87
N GLN A 608 -13.07 5.92 -4.52
CA GLN A 608 -13.42 7.18 -5.16
C GLN A 608 -14.29 8.07 -4.29
N SER A 609 -14.19 9.37 -4.55
CA SER A 609 -15.00 10.42 -3.93
C SER A 609 -16.33 10.62 -4.65
N GLU A 610 -17.31 11.17 -3.93
CA GLU A 610 -18.60 11.55 -4.53
C GLU A 610 -18.40 12.65 -5.59
N LYS A 611 -18.90 12.41 -6.80
CA LYS A 611 -19.00 13.42 -7.86
C LYS A 611 -20.45 13.70 -8.18
N ARG A 612 -20.78 15.00 -8.31
CA ARG A 612 -22.09 15.47 -8.76
C ARG A 612 -21.93 16.41 -9.95
N ASP A 613 -22.93 16.40 -10.83
CA ASP A 613 -22.98 17.34 -11.96
C ASP A 613 -23.42 18.75 -11.50
N GLY A 614 -23.48 19.70 -12.45
CA GLY A 614 -23.88 21.08 -12.18
C GLY A 614 -25.32 21.24 -11.66
N ASP A 615 -26.17 20.23 -11.88
CA ASP A 615 -27.57 20.19 -11.41
C ASP A 615 -27.73 19.44 -10.08
N GLY A 616 -26.63 18.89 -9.54
CA GLY A 616 -26.57 18.17 -8.27
C GLY A 616 -26.92 16.68 -8.36
N ASN A 617 -27.08 16.12 -9.56
CA ASN A 617 -27.29 14.69 -9.75
C ASN A 617 -26.00 13.93 -9.44
N LEU A 618 -26.14 12.73 -8.89
CA LEU A 618 -25.01 11.85 -8.61
C LEU A 618 -24.39 11.35 -9.93
N VAL A 619 -23.11 11.65 -10.13
CA VAL A 619 -22.30 11.18 -11.26
C VAL A 619 -21.44 9.99 -10.82
N ARG A 620 -20.86 10.06 -9.62
CA ARG A 620 -20.13 8.96 -8.99
C ARG A 620 -20.49 8.84 -7.52
N PRO A 621 -20.79 7.64 -7.01
CA PRO A 621 -21.00 7.41 -5.58
C PRO A 621 -19.70 7.64 -4.79
N ASN A 622 -19.83 7.99 -3.51
CA ASN A 622 -18.71 7.92 -2.58
C ASN A 622 -18.46 6.46 -2.20
N GLU A 623 -17.24 5.97 -2.40
CA GLU A 623 -16.82 4.63 -1.98
C GLU A 623 -16.06 4.64 -0.66
N ILE A 624 -15.71 5.82 -0.13
CA ILE A 624 -15.10 5.97 1.19
C ILE A 624 -16.18 5.65 2.22
N ASP A 625 -16.08 4.47 2.84
CA ASP A 625 -16.96 4.06 3.94
C ASP A 625 -16.45 4.64 5.28
N PRO A 626 -17.09 5.69 5.84
CA PRO A 626 -16.65 6.29 7.10
C PRO A 626 -16.85 5.35 8.29
N VAL A 627 -17.73 4.37 8.20
CA VAL A 627 -18.00 3.37 9.24
C VAL A 627 -16.82 2.40 9.33
N LEU A 628 -16.23 1.98 8.20
CA LEU A 628 -15.04 1.13 8.19
C LEU A 628 -13.81 1.78 8.85
N ILE A 629 -13.70 3.11 8.81
CA ILE A 629 -12.58 3.87 9.39
C ILE A 629 -12.94 4.59 10.70
N THR A 630 -14.12 4.30 11.27
CA THR A 630 -14.51 4.80 12.60
C THR A 630 -14.30 3.70 13.63
N LEU A 631 -13.46 3.97 14.63
CA LEU A 631 -13.09 2.96 15.64
C LEU A 631 -14.30 2.35 16.34
N GLY A 632 -14.35 1.02 16.33
CA GLY A 632 -15.40 0.23 16.98
C GLY A 632 -16.68 0.08 16.17
N HIS A 633 -16.66 0.47 14.89
CA HIS A 633 -17.74 0.24 13.92
C HIS A 633 -17.29 -0.75 12.83
N THR A 634 -18.27 -1.34 12.14
CA THR A 634 -18.07 -2.23 11.00
C THR A 634 -19.13 -1.94 9.95
N VAL A 635 -18.78 -2.07 8.67
CA VAL A 635 -19.61 -2.07 7.45
C VAL A 635 -20.91 -1.24 7.49
N ASP A 636 -21.01 -0.25 6.60
CA ASP A 636 -22.25 0.52 6.47
C ASP A 636 -23.39 -0.19 5.68
N ASN A 637 -24.59 0.40 5.70
CA ASN A 637 -25.76 -0.13 4.99
C ASN A 637 -25.66 0.01 3.47
N ALA A 638 -24.86 0.95 2.95
CA ALA A 638 -24.70 1.13 1.52
C ALA A 638 -23.82 0.01 0.94
N PHE A 639 -22.74 -0.37 1.62
CA PHE A 639 -21.94 -1.51 1.26
C PHE A 639 -22.70 -2.83 1.46
N LYS A 640 -23.49 -2.98 2.54
CA LYS A 640 -24.41 -4.15 2.66
C LYS A 640 -25.29 -4.28 1.43
N LYS A 641 -25.89 -3.17 1.00
CA LYS A 641 -26.73 -3.17 -0.20
C LYS A 641 -25.93 -3.49 -1.46
N ALA A 642 -24.75 -2.89 -1.61
CA ALA A 642 -23.85 -3.19 -2.71
C ALA A 642 -23.35 -4.64 -2.68
N LEU A 643 -23.28 -5.31 -1.52
CA LEU A 643 -22.90 -6.72 -1.34
C LEU A 643 -24.06 -7.68 -1.63
N GLU A 644 -25.29 -7.31 -1.22
CA GLU A 644 -26.52 -8.00 -1.63
C GLU A 644 -26.69 -7.97 -3.14
N ASP A 645 -26.56 -6.76 -3.70
CA ASP A 645 -26.62 -6.47 -5.13
C ASP A 645 -25.32 -6.85 -5.84
N ALA A 646 -24.24 -7.08 -5.07
CA ALA A 646 -22.98 -7.57 -5.60
C ALA A 646 -23.24 -8.94 -6.13
N MET A 647 -22.77 -9.11 -7.34
CA MET A 647 -22.60 -10.42 -7.89
C MET A 647 -21.46 -11.05 -7.07
N ASP A 648 -21.64 -12.27 -6.58
CA ASP A 648 -20.59 -13.04 -5.90
C ASP A 648 -20.01 -14.02 -6.91
N PRO A 649 -19.11 -13.56 -7.78
CA PRO A 649 -18.58 -14.40 -8.82
C PRO A 649 -17.58 -15.44 -8.34
N PHE A 650 -17.32 -15.48 -7.06
CA PHE A 650 -16.31 -16.33 -6.50
C PHE A 650 -16.96 -17.51 -5.77
N GLY A 651 -18.26 -17.44 -5.45
CA GLY A 651 -18.89 -18.30 -4.44
C GLY A 651 -18.27 -18.12 -3.05
N ASN A 652 -17.43 -17.10 -2.91
CA ASN A 652 -16.52 -16.84 -1.80
C ASN A 652 -16.84 -15.50 -1.15
N LEU A 653 -17.63 -14.65 -1.83
CA LEU A 653 -18.14 -13.42 -1.26
C LEU A 653 -19.19 -13.83 -0.23
N ASP A 654 -18.79 -13.77 1.02
CA ASP A 654 -19.72 -14.08 2.08
C ASP A 654 -20.80 -13.02 2.20
N LYS A 655 -22.03 -13.44 1.95
CA LYS A 655 -23.24 -12.64 2.04
C LYS A 655 -24.02 -12.86 3.33
N ASP A 656 -23.44 -13.54 4.32
CA ASP A 656 -24.12 -13.81 5.58
C ASP A 656 -24.32 -12.51 6.38
N GLU A 657 -25.50 -11.90 6.23
CA GLU A 657 -25.90 -10.65 6.88
C GLU A 657 -25.82 -10.72 8.42
N ASP A 658 -25.97 -11.93 9.01
CA ASP A 658 -25.88 -12.12 10.47
C ASP A 658 -24.44 -11.91 11.00
N LEU A 659 -23.43 -11.91 10.12
CA LEU A 659 -22.02 -11.61 10.41
C LEU A 659 -21.65 -10.12 10.22
N ILE A 660 -22.53 -9.32 9.62
CA ILE A 660 -22.28 -7.91 9.27
C ILE A 660 -22.91 -6.95 10.31
N ASP A 661 -23.90 -7.40 11.07
CA ASP A 661 -24.54 -6.62 12.14
C ASP A 661 -23.83 -6.80 13.49
N ASP A 662 -23.02 -5.83 13.94
CA ASP A 662 -22.49 -5.80 15.31
C ASP A 662 -22.71 -4.42 15.99
N PRO A 663 -23.15 -4.37 17.26
CA PRO A 663 -23.31 -3.10 17.96
C PRO A 663 -21.95 -2.44 18.26
N PRO A 664 -21.90 -1.11 18.43
CA PRO A 664 -20.66 -0.37 18.62
C PRO A 664 -19.87 -0.87 19.83
N ARG A 665 -18.59 -1.21 19.60
CA ARG A 665 -17.68 -1.80 20.58
C ARG A 665 -16.98 -0.74 21.44
N ARG A 666 -16.74 -1.01 22.73
CA ARG A 666 -15.95 -0.12 23.59
C ARG A 666 -14.47 -0.48 23.54
N VAL A 667 -13.73 0.19 22.68
CA VAL A 667 -12.34 -0.18 22.42
C VAL A 667 -11.41 0.13 23.60
N LEU A 668 -11.71 1.18 24.39
CA LEU A 668 -11.03 1.45 25.66
C LEU A 668 -11.78 0.80 26.85
N GLY A 669 -11.10 -0.09 27.56
CA GLY A 669 -11.53 -0.61 28.87
C GLY A 669 -12.35 -1.91 28.87
N ASP A 670 -12.70 -2.46 27.70
CA ASP A 670 -13.25 -3.82 27.63
C ASP A 670 -12.14 -4.85 27.86
N PRO A 671 -12.38 -5.93 28.65
CA PRO A 671 -11.46 -7.05 28.70
C PRO A 671 -11.37 -7.61 27.28
N ASN A 672 -10.16 -7.54 26.70
CA ASN A 672 -9.84 -7.93 25.32
C ASN A 672 -10.12 -6.84 24.26
N PRO A 673 -9.47 -5.66 24.32
CA PRO A 673 -9.61 -4.60 23.30
C PRO A 673 -9.06 -5.00 21.91
N TRP A 674 -8.34 -6.12 21.84
CA TRP A 674 -7.88 -6.76 20.60
C TRP A 674 -8.79 -7.86 20.06
N LEU A 675 -9.72 -8.39 20.88
CA LEU A 675 -10.59 -9.45 20.38
C LEU A 675 -11.83 -8.89 19.73
N PRO A 676 -12.18 -9.36 18.53
CA PRO A 676 -13.58 -9.32 18.17
C PRO A 676 -14.42 -10.18 19.11
N VAL A 677 -15.48 -9.61 19.68
CA VAL A 677 -16.35 -10.35 20.59
C VAL A 677 -17.66 -10.66 19.90
N ARG A 678 -17.66 -11.71 19.07
CA ARG A 678 -18.83 -12.57 18.90
C ARG A 678 -18.50 -14.05 19.07
N LYS A 679 -19.47 -14.77 19.63
CA LYS A 679 -19.52 -16.25 19.60
C LYS A 679 -20.20 -16.64 18.29
N ALA A 680 -19.47 -17.22 17.33
CA ALA A 680 -20.13 -17.80 16.16
C ALA A 680 -20.63 -19.22 16.45
N ARG A 681 -21.85 -19.51 15.99
CA ARG A 681 -22.35 -20.87 15.73
C ARG A 681 -22.24 -21.10 14.21
N ALA A 682 -21.15 -21.73 13.75
CA ALA A 682 -20.86 -22.22 12.38
C ALA A 682 -20.56 -21.19 11.25
N PRO A 683 -19.98 -21.60 10.09
CA PRO A 683 -18.76 -22.39 9.84
C PRO A 683 -17.51 -21.48 9.63
N THR A 684 -16.40 -22.02 9.09
CA THR A 684 -15.06 -21.42 9.00
C THR A 684 -14.98 -20.16 8.10
N VAL A 685 -14.33 -19.09 8.57
CA VAL A 685 -14.25 -17.77 7.89
C VAL A 685 -12.79 -17.41 7.64
N VAL A 686 -12.47 -16.95 6.43
CA VAL A 686 -11.11 -16.57 5.99
C VAL A 686 -11.05 -15.06 5.72
N GLU A 687 -10.09 -14.34 6.32
CA GLU A 687 -10.03 -12.87 6.26
C GLU A 687 -9.90 -12.30 4.86
N PHE A 688 -9.04 -12.89 4.01
CA PHE A 688 -8.83 -12.34 2.68
C PHE A 688 -10.08 -12.41 1.80
N GLN A 689 -11.06 -13.24 2.17
CA GLN A 689 -12.37 -13.31 1.50
C GLN A 689 -13.36 -12.27 2.05
N ARG A 690 -13.09 -11.67 3.22
CA ARG A 690 -13.99 -10.73 3.93
C ARG A 690 -13.22 -9.60 4.64
N PRO A 691 -12.27 -8.91 4.00
CA PRO A 691 -11.45 -7.92 4.69
C PRO A 691 -12.28 -6.74 5.22
N TRP A 692 -13.49 -6.50 4.72
CA TRP A 692 -14.45 -5.51 5.23
C TRP A 692 -15.08 -5.88 6.57
N ALA A 693 -15.25 -7.17 6.86
CA ALA A 693 -15.86 -7.62 8.10
C ALA A 693 -14.83 -7.64 9.22
N PHE A 694 -15.23 -7.19 10.41
CA PHE A 694 -14.39 -7.37 11.59
C PHE A 694 -14.24 -8.89 11.81
N PRO A 695 -13.02 -9.46 11.96
CA PRO A 695 -12.87 -10.90 12.18
C PRO A 695 -13.67 -11.28 13.43
N SER A 696 -14.26 -12.48 13.60
CA SER A 696 -14.96 -12.83 14.86
C SER A 696 -14.30 -13.97 15.65
N GLN A 697 -13.54 -14.83 14.97
CA GLN A 697 -12.71 -15.92 15.47
C GLN A 697 -11.60 -16.24 14.46
N ASN A 698 -10.49 -16.83 14.93
CA ASN A 698 -9.60 -17.61 14.06
C ASN A 698 -10.31 -18.93 13.73
N ASN A 699 -10.56 -19.18 12.46
CA ASN A 699 -11.34 -20.34 12.04
C ASN A 699 -10.57 -21.31 11.15
N GLU A 700 -9.28 -21.12 10.93
CA GLU A 700 -8.54 -22.02 10.04
C GLU A 700 -8.04 -23.27 10.78
N LYS A 701 -8.44 -24.46 10.29
CA LYS A 701 -8.09 -25.74 10.91
C LYS A 701 -6.75 -26.28 10.41
N ASP A 702 -6.34 -25.85 9.21
CA ASP A 702 -5.04 -26.23 8.65
C ASP A 702 -3.98 -25.18 9.05
N PRO A 703 -2.94 -25.58 9.80
CA PRO A 703 -1.79 -24.75 10.17
C PRO A 703 -1.03 -24.10 8.99
N ARG A 704 -1.24 -24.62 7.79
CA ARG A 704 -0.55 -24.20 6.56
C ARG A 704 -1.40 -23.27 5.70
N SER A 705 -2.65 -23.03 6.09
CA SER A 705 -3.55 -22.10 5.43
C SER A 705 -3.61 -20.77 6.19
N ASN A 706 -3.80 -19.70 5.43
CA ASN A 706 -3.72 -18.32 5.91
C ASN A 706 -4.93 -18.00 6.82
N GLY A 707 -4.74 -18.12 8.13
CA GLY A 707 -5.75 -17.82 9.15
C GLY A 707 -5.32 -16.69 10.09
N ASN A 708 -6.30 -15.98 10.67
CA ASN A 708 -6.05 -14.87 11.58
C ASN A 708 -5.73 -15.35 12.99
N HIS A 709 -4.49 -15.27 13.44
CA HIS A 709 -4.11 -15.72 14.79
C HIS A 709 -4.30 -14.62 15.83
N VAL A 710 -4.97 -14.95 16.95
CA VAL A 710 -5.12 -14.01 18.08
C VAL A 710 -3.91 -14.13 18.98
N GLU A 711 -2.91 -13.28 18.77
CA GLU A 711 -1.67 -13.36 19.53
C GLU A 711 -1.85 -12.99 21.02
N THR A 712 -1.19 -13.74 21.91
CA THR A 712 -1.24 -13.55 23.36
C THR A 712 0.16 -13.36 23.98
N PRO A 713 0.32 -12.61 25.10
CA PRO A 713 -0.71 -11.87 25.83
C PRO A 713 -1.22 -10.66 25.04
N ARG A 714 -2.41 -10.19 25.38
CA ARG A 714 -3.04 -9.01 24.76
C ARG A 714 -2.48 -7.73 25.37
N THR A 715 -2.19 -6.75 24.53
CA THR A 715 -1.58 -5.47 24.94
C THR A 715 -2.61 -4.33 24.89
N ILE A 716 -2.26 -3.08 24.60
CA ILE A 716 -3.22 -1.99 24.29
C ILE A 716 -2.91 -1.47 22.90
N ALA A 717 -3.92 -1.43 22.02
CA ALA A 717 -3.75 -1.08 20.61
C ALA A 717 -3.33 0.36 20.45
N GLY A 718 -4.23 1.30 20.77
CA GLY A 718 -3.95 2.72 20.79
C GLY A 718 -4.63 3.45 21.96
N PRO A 719 -4.38 4.76 22.11
CA PRO A 719 -5.03 5.61 23.10
C PRO A 719 -6.38 6.16 22.59
N TYR A 720 -7.04 5.51 21.64
CA TYR A 720 -8.16 6.12 20.93
C TYR A 720 -9.51 5.61 21.46
N PRO A 721 -10.48 6.50 21.75
CA PRO A 721 -11.82 6.06 22.13
C PRO A 721 -12.62 5.53 20.95
N VAL A 722 -13.67 4.75 21.27
CA VAL A 722 -14.72 4.39 20.30
C VAL A 722 -15.28 5.65 19.63
N ASN A 723 -15.63 5.53 18.34
CA ASN A 723 -16.08 6.61 17.45
C ASN A 723 -14.98 7.58 16.99
N THR A 724 -13.70 7.31 17.28
CA THR A 724 -12.62 8.12 16.72
C THR A 724 -12.50 7.89 15.22
N ARG A 725 -12.31 8.97 14.47
CA ARG A 725 -12.09 8.96 13.02
C ARG A 725 -10.65 9.38 12.68
N PRO A 726 -10.18 9.13 11.44
CA PRO A 726 -8.78 9.34 11.08
C PRO A 726 -8.33 10.81 11.12
N ASP A 727 -9.25 11.79 11.10
CA ASP A 727 -8.91 13.20 11.29
C ASP A 727 -8.21 13.47 12.64
N ARG A 728 -8.42 12.58 13.63
CA ARG A 728 -7.72 12.62 14.91
C ARG A 728 -6.20 12.52 14.75
N LEU A 729 -5.72 11.79 13.74
CA LEU A 729 -4.29 11.53 13.48
C LEU A 729 -3.56 12.76 12.90
N LEU A 730 -4.28 13.78 12.45
CA LEU A 730 -3.68 14.95 11.78
C LEU A 730 -3.76 16.23 12.61
N ARG A 731 -4.02 16.09 13.91
CA ARG A 731 -4.10 17.22 14.83
C ARG A 731 -2.72 17.66 15.30
N THR A 732 -2.63 18.94 15.64
CA THR A 732 -1.40 19.58 16.12
C THR A 732 -1.57 20.18 17.52
N ASP A 733 -2.77 20.07 18.09
CA ASP A 733 -3.19 20.68 19.35
C ASP A 733 -3.34 19.66 20.50
N THR A 734 -3.35 18.35 20.21
CA THR A 734 -3.44 17.30 21.24
C THR A 734 -2.25 17.38 22.19
N GLU A 735 -2.52 17.36 23.50
CA GLU A 735 -1.49 17.36 24.55
C GLU A 735 -0.55 16.16 24.40
N ALA A 736 0.76 16.41 24.50
CA ALA A 736 1.81 15.39 24.44
C ALA A 736 2.78 15.61 25.60
N SER A 737 3.49 14.57 26.03
CA SER A 737 4.46 14.66 27.13
C SER A 737 5.83 14.15 26.75
N ASN A 738 6.83 15.03 26.79
CA ASN A 738 8.25 14.73 26.66
C ASN A 738 8.75 13.80 27.76
N ALA A 739 8.30 13.96 29.01
CA ALA A 739 8.62 13.00 30.07
C ALA A 739 8.06 11.60 29.79
N ASN A 740 6.84 11.49 29.25
CA ASN A 740 6.28 10.18 28.89
C ASN A 740 6.93 9.60 27.64
N ARG A 741 7.23 10.43 26.62
CA ARG A 741 8.03 10.04 25.44
C ARG A 741 9.34 9.38 25.87
N LEU A 742 10.04 9.97 26.83
CA LEU A 742 11.27 9.40 27.38
C LEU A 742 11.03 8.03 28.04
N GLN A 743 9.96 7.88 28.83
CA GLN A 743 9.62 6.59 29.43
C GLN A 743 9.39 5.48 28.39
N TYR A 744 8.66 5.77 27.30
CA TYR A 744 8.51 4.82 26.20
C TYR A 744 9.84 4.53 25.50
N GLN A 745 10.67 5.56 25.27
CA GLN A 745 11.99 5.42 24.67
C GLN A 745 12.95 4.58 25.54
N ASP A 746 12.83 4.67 26.85
CA ASP A 746 13.69 3.99 27.82
C ASP A 746 13.15 2.63 28.26
N ALA A 747 11.97 2.23 27.79
CA ALA A 747 11.38 0.94 28.12
C ALA A 747 12.40 -0.18 27.82
N GLN A 748 12.78 -0.91 28.87
CA GLN A 748 13.84 -1.92 28.78
C GLN A 748 13.33 -3.24 28.21
N CYS A 749 12.03 -3.51 28.36
CA CYS A 749 11.39 -4.73 27.87
C CYS A 749 9.90 -4.50 27.57
N PRO A 750 9.27 -5.40 26.78
CA PRO A 750 7.85 -5.36 26.45
C PRO A 750 6.90 -5.09 27.64
N ALA A 751 7.15 -5.75 28.77
CA ALA A 751 6.33 -5.59 29.98
C ALA A 751 6.36 -4.15 30.55
N ALA A 752 7.48 -3.43 30.40
CA ALA A 752 7.57 -2.03 30.81
C ALA A 752 6.68 -1.15 29.92
N THR A 753 6.69 -1.37 28.61
CA THR A 753 5.78 -0.68 27.67
C THR A 753 4.32 -0.98 27.97
N ASP A 754 3.98 -2.23 28.27
CA ASP A 754 2.63 -2.60 28.72
C ASP A 754 2.20 -1.85 29.98
N ALA A 755 3.09 -1.69 30.95
CA ALA A 755 2.81 -0.90 32.16
C ALA A 755 2.55 0.58 31.85
N LEU A 756 3.32 1.17 30.91
CA LEU A 756 3.10 2.54 30.44
C LEU A 756 1.75 2.67 29.73
N ASN A 757 1.42 1.73 28.86
CA ASN A 757 0.13 1.69 28.16
C ASN A 757 -1.05 1.58 29.13
N ASN A 758 -0.94 0.73 30.16
CA ASN A 758 -1.94 0.61 31.23
C ASN A 758 -2.05 1.88 32.09
N THR A 759 -1.00 2.71 32.12
CA THR A 759 -0.99 3.95 32.90
C THR A 759 -1.60 5.12 32.11
N PHE A 760 -1.26 5.23 30.83
CA PHE A 760 -1.54 6.40 30.00
C PHE A 760 -2.53 6.09 28.86
N ALA A 761 -2.21 5.14 27.98
CA ALA A 761 -2.97 4.88 26.76
C ALA A 761 -4.40 4.41 27.06
N ILE A 762 -4.60 3.53 28.06
CA ILE A 762 -5.95 3.02 28.42
C ILE A 762 -6.91 4.12 28.90
N LYS A 763 -6.38 5.29 29.31
CA LYS A 763 -7.17 6.46 29.72
C LYS A 763 -7.49 7.40 28.56
N GLY A 764 -7.13 7.01 27.33
CA GLY A 764 -7.29 7.82 26.13
C GLY A 764 -6.23 8.92 25.96
N PHE A 765 -5.13 8.86 26.72
CA PHE A 765 -4.08 9.88 26.67
C PHE A 765 -2.98 9.49 25.68
N ASN A 766 -2.88 10.24 24.57
CA ASN A 766 -1.83 10.08 23.57
C ASN A 766 -0.51 10.73 24.03
N SER A 767 0.22 10.04 24.91
CA SER A 767 1.47 10.56 25.50
C SER A 767 2.55 10.95 24.48
N LEU A 768 2.62 10.23 23.36
CA LEU A 768 3.62 10.49 22.31
C LEU A 768 3.24 11.70 21.44
N GLY A 769 1.95 12.05 21.39
CA GLY A 769 1.37 13.05 20.52
C GLY A 769 0.95 12.47 19.17
N ASP A 770 0.18 13.25 18.41
CA ASP A 770 -0.29 12.85 17.09
C ASP A 770 0.89 12.86 16.07
N PRO A 771 0.79 12.12 14.95
CA PRO A 771 1.84 11.97 13.93
C PRO A 771 2.67 13.22 13.61
N ILE A 772 2.03 14.38 13.38
CA ILE A 772 2.73 15.63 13.06
C ILE A 772 3.63 16.09 14.23
N VAL A 773 3.07 16.07 15.45
CA VAL A 773 3.78 16.55 16.65
C VAL A 773 4.91 15.59 17.02
N PHE A 774 4.66 14.28 16.92
CA PHE A 774 5.66 13.27 17.24
C PHE A 774 6.78 13.22 16.21
N SER A 775 6.47 13.37 14.92
CA SER A 775 7.47 13.49 13.85
C SER A 775 8.38 14.69 14.04
N ALA A 776 7.83 15.85 14.43
CA ALA A 776 8.64 17.03 14.77
C ALA A 776 9.59 16.74 15.95
N TYR A 777 9.10 16.09 17.00
CA TYR A 777 9.95 15.64 18.12
C TYR A 777 11.06 14.70 17.65
N LEU A 778 10.75 13.71 16.79
CA LEU A 778 11.74 12.77 16.26
C LEU A 778 12.75 13.45 15.33
N ILE A 779 12.38 14.48 14.55
CA ILE A 779 13.37 15.29 13.80
C ILE A 779 14.36 15.93 14.79
N GLY A 780 13.86 16.46 15.90
CA GLY A 780 14.71 16.95 16.98
C GLY A 780 15.66 15.86 17.50
N GLN A 781 15.12 14.70 17.89
CA GLN A 781 15.92 13.65 18.50
C GLN A 781 16.86 12.94 17.51
N ILE A 782 16.35 12.35 16.43
CA ILE A 782 17.14 11.55 15.49
C ILE A 782 18.22 12.39 14.80
N ALA A 783 17.90 13.63 14.40
CA ALA A 783 18.86 14.45 13.65
C ALA A 783 19.82 15.26 14.54
N HIS A 784 19.53 15.44 15.84
CA HIS A 784 20.30 16.34 16.72
C HIS A 784 20.74 15.76 18.06
N ASN A 785 20.25 14.58 18.45
CA ASN A 785 20.63 13.93 19.69
C ASN A 785 21.45 12.65 19.40
N PRO A 786 22.78 12.66 19.59
CA PRO A 786 23.65 11.51 19.31
C PRO A 786 23.41 10.33 20.27
N ASN A 787 22.72 10.59 21.39
CA ASN A 787 22.38 9.58 22.39
C ASN A 787 21.03 8.93 22.12
N PHE A 788 20.29 9.37 21.09
CA PHE A 788 19.01 8.77 20.74
C PHE A 788 19.23 7.44 20.04
N ILE A 789 18.94 6.34 20.74
CA ILE A 789 19.12 4.96 20.24
C ILE A 789 17.80 4.19 20.12
N SER A 790 16.67 4.82 20.45
CA SER A 790 15.38 4.15 20.50
C SER A 790 14.82 3.93 19.10
N SER A 791 14.46 2.68 18.79
CA SER A 791 13.84 2.28 17.53
C SER A 791 12.43 1.82 17.82
N PHE A 792 11.44 2.59 17.38
CA PHE A 792 10.03 2.24 17.50
C PHE A 792 9.68 1.19 16.45
N ASN A 793 8.82 0.24 16.81
CA ASN A 793 8.23 -0.68 15.85
C ASN A 793 7.17 0.09 15.05
N LEU A 794 7.38 0.20 13.73
CA LEU A 794 6.54 1.06 12.88
C LEU A 794 5.13 0.49 12.75
N ASP A 795 4.99 -0.83 12.68
CA ASP A 795 3.68 -1.47 12.53
C ASP A 795 2.85 -1.52 13.82
N ALA A 796 3.37 -0.97 14.93
CA ALA A 796 2.80 -1.05 16.28
C ALA A 796 2.35 -2.49 16.63
N ASP A 797 3.18 -3.45 16.26
CA ASP A 797 2.81 -4.85 16.12
C ASP A 797 2.36 -5.53 17.42
N ARG A 798 2.81 -4.97 18.53
CA ARG A 798 2.47 -5.38 19.89
C ARG A 798 1.74 -4.26 20.64
N GLY A 799 1.28 -3.23 19.95
CA GLY A 799 0.53 -2.10 20.52
C GLY A 799 1.29 -0.79 20.56
N PHE A 800 0.63 0.22 21.10
CA PHE A 800 1.09 1.60 21.12
C PHE A 800 2.47 1.77 21.78
N GLY A 801 3.36 2.50 21.11
CA GLY A 801 4.66 2.91 21.65
C GLY A 801 5.68 1.79 21.85
N TYR A 802 5.45 0.60 21.29
CA TYR A 802 6.41 -0.49 21.34
C TYR A 802 7.70 -0.15 20.59
N LEU A 803 8.82 -0.55 21.19
CA LEU A 803 10.10 -0.59 20.50
C LEU A 803 10.20 -1.85 19.63
N CYS A 804 11.12 -1.82 18.67
CA CYS A 804 11.53 -3.01 17.92
C CYS A 804 11.83 -4.16 18.87
N TRP A 805 11.30 -5.35 18.58
CA TRP A 805 11.37 -6.53 19.45
C TRP A 805 11.72 -7.79 18.66
N ASP A 806 12.28 -8.79 19.32
CA ASP A 806 12.51 -10.13 18.77
C ASP A 806 12.05 -11.21 19.74
N TYR A 807 11.85 -12.43 19.25
CA TYR A 807 11.62 -13.59 20.10
C TYR A 807 12.84 -13.86 20.98
N VAL A 808 12.61 -14.32 22.21
CA VAL A 808 13.65 -14.97 22.99
C VAL A 808 13.94 -16.31 22.31
N ARG A 809 15.20 -16.55 21.94
CA ARG A 809 15.62 -17.71 21.16
C ARG A 809 16.38 -18.73 22.01
N ASP A 810 16.17 -20.03 21.77
CA ASP A 810 16.89 -21.13 22.43
C ASP A 810 18.20 -21.39 21.67
N GLU A 811 19.32 -20.95 22.26
CA GLU A 811 20.69 -21.14 21.75
C GLU A 811 21.07 -22.61 21.45
N ARG A 812 20.32 -23.59 21.98
CA ARG A 812 20.58 -25.02 21.77
C ARG A 812 19.76 -25.62 20.64
N ARG A 813 18.77 -24.88 20.12
CA ARG A 813 17.84 -25.36 19.08
C ARG A 813 18.03 -24.56 17.81
N MET A 814 18.71 -25.18 16.85
CA MET A 814 18.87 -24.63 15.51
C MET A 814 17.88 -25.28 14.55
N ALA A 815 17.41 -24.54 13.56
CA ALA A 815 16.55 -25.02 12.49
C ALA A 815 16.99 -24.39 11.16
N PRO A 816 16.85 -25.08 10.02
CA PRO A 816 16.89 -24.43 8.72
C PRO A 816 15.56 -23.72 8.41
N ASP A 817 15.63 -22.56 7.76
CA ASP A 817 14.50 -21.93 7.08
C ASP A 817 14.24 -22.56 5.69
N GLU A 818 13.33 -21.99 4.89
CA GLU A 818 12.98 -22.51 3.57
C GLU A 818 14.14 -22.43 2.56
N ARG A 819 15.10 -21.54 2.79
CA ARG A 819 16.33 -21.37 2.00
C ARG A 819 17.52 -22.14 2.57
N ASN A 820 17.33 -22.93 3.63
CA ASN A 820 18.35 -23.65 4.39
C ASN A 820 19.32 -22.76 5.18
N HIS A 821 18.99 -21.49 5.42
CA HIS A 821 19.72 -20.69 6.40
C HIS A 821 19.42 -21.21 7.80
N VAL A 822 20.47 -21.36 8.60
CA VAL A 822 20.34 -21.92 9.94
C VAL A 822 20.08 -20.79 10.93
N PHE A 823 18.96 -20.87 11.65
CA PHE A 823 18.54 -19.88 12.64
C PHE A 823 18.29 -20.51 14.02
N LYS A 824 18.34 -19.67 15.06
CA LYS A 824 18.00 -20.06 16.43
C LYS A 824 16.49 -20.02 16.62
N GLN A 825 15.92 -21.14 17.05
CA GLN A 825 14.48 -21.28 17.22
C GLN A 825 13.99 -20.40 18.38
N PRO A 826 12.78 -19.82 18.29
CA PRO A 826 12.15 -19.16 19.42
C PRO A 826 11.90 -20.17 20.55
N VAL A 827 12.02 -19.72 21.81
CA VAL A 827 11.69 -20.53 22.99
C VAL A 827 10.22 -20.90 22.97
N THR A 828 9.38 -19.90 22.66
CA THR A 828 7.94 -20.05 22.44
C THR A 828 7.65 -19.66 21.00
N TRP A 829 7.20 -20.63 20.20
CA TRP A 829 6.82 -20.38 18.82
C TRP A 829 5.58 -19.49 18.73
N PRO A 830 5.52 -18.55 17.76
CA PRO A 830 4.34 -17.74 17.53
C PRO A 830 3.12 -18.59 17.21
N GLU A 831 1.96 -18.12 17.67
CA GLU A 831 0.68 -18.78 17.41
C GLU A 831 0.41 -18.84 15.90
N GLY A 832 0.07 -20.02 15.39
CA GLY A 832 -0.12 -20.24 13.95
C GLY A 832 1.10 -20.76 13.21
N SER A 833 2.31 -20.65 13.77
CA SER A 833 3.50 -21.24 13.14
C SER A 833 3.52 -22.78 13.25
N ALA A 834 4.03 -23.43 12.22
CA ALA A 834 4.39 -24.83 12.27
C ALA A 834 5.78 -24.98 12.91
N ASP A 835 5.94 -25.90 13.88
CA ASP A 835 7.29 -26.21 14.38
C ASP A 835 8.16 -26.81 13.25
N VAL A 836 9.47 -26.95 13.49
CA VAL A 836 10.44 -27.51 12.53
C VAL A 836 10.09 -28.93 12.01
N LEU A 837 9.15 -29.62 12.65
CA LEU A 837 8.66 -30.94 12.23
C LEU A 837 7.32 -30.84 11.49
N GLY A 838 6.90 -29.62 11.12
CA GLY A 838 5.61 -29.33 10.50
C GLY A 838 4.44 -29.60 11.44
N ARG A 839 4.67 -29.71 12.76
CA ARG A 839 3.62 -29.95 13.75
C ARG A 839 3.16 -28.62 14.30
N TRP A 840 1.89 -28.36 14.15
CA TRP A 840 1.23 -27.22 14.77
C TRP A 840 1.25 -27.35 16.28
N GLN A 841 1.72 -26.30 16.96
CA GLN A 841 1.59 -26.21 18.40
C GLN A 841 0.26 -25.53 18.72
N LYS A 842 -0.76 -26.36 19.00
CA LYS A 842 -2.09 -25.92 19.41
C LYS A 842 -2.07 -25.26 20.79
N PRO A 843 -2.45 -23.98 20.95
CA PRO A 843 -3.30 -23.62 22.07
C PRO A 843 -4.73 -24.05 21.73
N GLU A 844 -5.37 -24.85 22.58
CA GLU A 844 -6.81 -25.13 22.43
C GLU A 844 -7.57 -23.80 22.49
N PRO A 845 -8.50 -23.51 21.55
CA PRO A 845 -9.31 -22.30 21.63
C PRO A 845 -10.10 -22.30 22.94
N VAL A 846 -9.81 -21.37 23.85
CA VAL A 846 -10.58 -21.22 25.10
C VAL A 846 -11.80 -20.35 24.81
N PRO A 847 -13.04 -20.84 25.04
CA PRO A 847 -14.24 -20.05 24.79
C PRO A 847 -14.29 -18.81 25.69
N VAL A 848 -14.44 -17.63 25.08
CA VAL A 848 -14.63 -16.37 25.79
C VAL A 848 -15.91 -16.46 26.65
N GLY A 849 -15.76 -16.28 27.97
CA GLY A 849 -16.87 -16.20 28.93
C GLY A 849 -17.19 -17.48 29.72
N SER A 850 -16.29 -18.45 29.81
CA SER A 850 -16.49 -19.68 30.61
C SER A 850 -16.21 -19.52 32.11
N GLY A 851 -15.78 -18.35 32.59
CA GLY A 851 -15.38 -18.16 33.99
C GLY A 851 -14.11 -18.93 34.38
N VAL A 852 -13.47 -19.60 33.42
CA VAL A 852 -12.13 -20.18 33.56
C VAL A 852 -11.15 -19.02 33.41
N GLN A 853 -10.19 -18.90 34.33
CA GLN A 853 -9.03 -18.02 34.15
C GLN A 853 -8.48 -18.26 32.74
N ASN A 854 -8.26 -17.18 31.99
CA ASN A 854 -7.69 -17.22 30.64
C ASN A 854 -6.30 -17.89 30.67
N ASP A 855 -6.27 -19.22 30.63
CA ASP A 855 -5.08 -20.01 30.32
C ASP A 855 -4.90 -19.99 28.79
N TYR A 856 -4.69 -18.79 28.24
CA TYR A 856 -3.94 -18.69 26.98
C TYR A 856 -2.54 -19.27 27.28
N GLY A 857 -1.95 -19.99 26.32
CA GLY A 857 -0.67 -20.70 26.48
C GLY A 857 0.46 -19.81 27.02
N THR A 858 1.61 -20.42 27.32
CA THR A 858 2.82 -19.73 27.80
C THR A 858 2.98 -18.38 27.07
N PRO A 859 3.05 -17.24 27.80
CA PRO A 859 3.18 -15.94 27.18
C PRO A 859 4.30 -15.95 26.14
N LEU A 860 4.09 -15.27 25.00
CA LEU A 860 5.17 -15.09 24.04
C LEU A 860 6.40 -14.51 24.75
N GLU A 861 7.51 -15.22 24.62
CA GLU A 861 8.77 -14.78 25.17
C GLU A 861 9.44 -13.88 24.14
N ILE A 862 9.31 -12.57 24.36
CA ILE A 862 9.84 -11.52 23.49
C ILE A 862 10.70 -10.54 24.29
N HIS A 863 11.65 -9.91 23.61
CA HIS A 863 12.56 -8.94 24.21
C HIS A 863 12.81 -7.77 23.26
N TYR A 864 13.36 -6.67 23.79
CA TYR A 864 13.88 -5.58 22.97
C TYR A 864 15.38 -5.82 22.73
N PRO A 865 15.82 -6.04 21.47
CA PRO A 865 17.23 -6.25 21.16
C PRO A 865 18.10 -5.14 21.76
N GLY A 866 19.22 -5.54 22.36
CA GLY A 866 20.20 -4.63 22.97
C GLY A 866 19.80 -4.04 24.31
N ARG A 867 18.68 -4.49 24.87
CA ARG A 867 18.19 -4.07 26.18
C ARG A 867 18.10 -5.25 27.11
N VAL A 868 18.54 -5.03 28.35
CA VAL A 868 18.40 -6.01 29.43
C VAL A 868 17.19 -5.60 30.25
N CYS A 869 16.23 -6.51 30.39
CA CYS A 869 15.10 -6.30 31.31
C CYS A 869 15.65 -6.40 32.74
N GLU A 870 15.80 -5.27 33.43
CA GLU A 870 16.10 -5.29 34.86
C GLU A 870 14.86 -5.84 35.59
N GLU A 871 15.01 -6.91 36.37
CA GLU A 871 13.93 -7.34 37.26
C GLU A 871 13.67 -6.25 38.33
N GLY A 872 12.55 -5.52 38.23
CA GLY A 872 11.91 -4.90 39.40
C GLY A 872 10.96 -3.71 39.15
N PRO A 873 10.03 -3.41 40.10
CA PRO A 873 9.58 -4.22 41.23
C PRO A 873 8.40 -5.13 40.85
N GLN A 874 8.19 -6.21 41.61
CA GLN A 874 6.88 -6.87 41.62
C GLN A 874 5.82 -5.83 42.02
N VAL A 875 4.82 -5.63 41.16
CA VAL A 875 3.62 -4.85 41.47
C VAL A 875 2.82 -5.58 42.54
#